data_AF-A0A375YCN7-F1
#
_entry.id   AF-A0A375YCN7-F1
#
_cell.length_a   1.000
_cell.length_b   1.000
_cell.length_c   1.000
_cell.angle_alpha   90.00
_cell.angle_beta   90.00
_cell.angle_gamma   90.00
#
_symmetry.space_group_name_H-M   'P 1'
#
loop_
_entity.id
_entity.type
_entity.pdbx_description
1 polymer ?
#
loop_
_entity_poly.entity_id
_entity_poly.type
_entity_poly.pdbx_seq_one_letter_code
_entity_poly.pdbx_strand_id
1 'polypeptide(L)'
;MPAPSARLVAVIAGLAGLVLCGLTPLLPVTQSTAAISWPQSVDADGYVSDVTAPLVSGAPRSLDVTIPCRAVASLPGEDGVVFSTNPADGIDAGRNGLFVRANADVVYVAFRDTVAAVAPREAVDAGECSELRVWADVGAVGADFVGIPGAAGTLPPDKRPQVSGMFTDLETGLDAGLRAHVDVDTRFITSPTTLKLAVMTLGVLCVLASIVALAVLDRRSGRRIPRELRRGRRAGLWTWLTDAAVVGGLLIWHIVGAQTSDDGYNTTIARVSAEAGYTTNYYRYFGASEAPFDWYQSVLAHMASISTASVWLRLPATAAAIATWLILSHCVLPRLGKRLADNRVAVLTAGAVFLAAWLPFNNGLRPEPLIAFGVIAVWMLVELCVARRQLAPYAVAIVVAVFCVTLAPQGLVAVAPLLVGARAVARVVSARRATDGLLSAVAPFTAATSLLFVVVFRDQTLASVAESVRIKYVVGPTVPWYQEFLRYYYLTVEDSVDGSLTRRFSVLILLLCLFGVIAVLLRRGSVPGAVNGPLWRLVGTTGIGLLLLIPTPTKWAVQFGAFAGLAGALGAVTAFAFARVGLHSRRNLALYVTALLFVLAWATSGINGWFYNANYGVPWFDKQPVIVGYPVTTIFLVLAIACGLLTGWLHFRMDYAGHTQVADTGRNRALASTPLLIVAVIMVVLELGSMVKATVGRYPVYTIGAANIAALRSGGTSCAMADDVLVEADTNAGMLQPVPGQRFGEYGPLGGENPVGFTPNGVSDTLEPAEPVAANPGTPNSDGPVDKPNIGVGYAAGTGGGYGPEGVNGSRVFLPFGLDPQTTPVMGSWAEPGSDEAGIAAKATSAWYQLPPRTPDRPLVAVAAAGAIWYYNEDGSFNYGQSLKLQWGVHRPDGSYEALNEVDPIDIFAQKAWRNLRFPLDTAPPEANVARIVADDPNLSEDQWFGFTPPRVPVLQTASEFLGTQTPVLMDIATAANFPCQRPFAEHLGIAELPQYRIMPNFKQIVVSSNQWQAAQDGGPFLFIQALLRTESIPSYLSGDWYRDWGSLERYLRVVPPEQAPDAVIEEGSKRVFGWSRGGPIRALP
;
A
#
# COMPACT_ATOMS: atom_id res chain seq x y z
N MET A 1 45.75 32.82 16.47
CA MET A 1 46.14 32.05 15.28
C MET A 1 45.79 30.57 15.49
N PRO A 2 44.79 29.99 14.78
CA PRO A 2 44.57 28.53 14.77
C PRO A 2 44.74 27.88 13.37
N ALA A 3 45.73 28.29 12.56
CA ALA A 3 45.77 27.92 11.14
C ALA A 3 46.29 26.51 10.82
N PRO A 4 47.42 26.07 11.40
CA PRO A 4 47.91 24.71 11.21
C PRO A 4 47.01 23.68 11.90
N SER A 5 46.48 24.03 13.08
CA SER A 5 45.66 23.13 13.89
C SER A 5 44.33 22.78 13.24
N ALA A 6 43.59 23.75 12.70
CA ALA A 6 42.30 23.48 12.04
C ALA A 6 42.46 22.62 10.77
N ARG A 7 43.52 22.85 10.00
CA ARG A 7 43.85 22.03 8.82
C ARG A 7 44.16 20.59 9.22
N LEU A 8 44.96 20.39 10.26
CA LEU A 8 45.31 19.07 10.76
C LEU A 8 44.07 18.31 11.27
N VAL A 9 43.20 18.98 12.05
CA VAL A 9 41.95 18.39 12.56
C VAL A 9 41.02 17.98 11.41
N ALA A 10 40.85 18.82 10.38
CA ALA A 10 40.00 18.49 9.23
C ALA A 10 40.45 17.19 8.51
N VAL A 11 41.78 16.97 8.43
CA VAL A 11 42.35 15.76 7.80
C VAL A 11 42.26 14.55 8.72
N ILE A 12 42.77 14.65 9.96
CA ILE A 12 42.81 13.53 10.90
C ILE A 12 41.39 13.06 11.24
N ALA A 13 40.51 13.99 11.63
CA ALA A 13 39.13 13.64 11.96
C ALA A 13 38.35 13.16 10.73
N GLY A 14 38.64 13.71 9.54
CA GLY A 14 38.03 13.23 8.30
C GLY A 14 38.42 11.80 7.95
N LEU A 15 39.72 11.49 7.98
CA LEU A 15 40.22 10.12 7.71
C LEU A 15 39.79 9.12 8.79
N ALA A 16 39.86 9.51 10.07
CA ALA A 16 39.37 8.68 11.16
C ALA A 16 37.86 8.41 11.03
N GLY A 17 37.07 9.44 10.70
CA GLY A 17 35.63 9.31 10.44
C GLY A 17 35.35 8.34 9.29
N LEU A 18 36.06 8.47 8.17
CA LEU A 18 35.94 7.56 7.03
C LEU A 18 36.18 6.09 7.42
N VAL A 19 37.27 5.82 8.14
CA VAL A 19 37.64 4.44 8.53
C VAL A 19 36.65 3.89 9.55
N LEU A 20 36.33 4.64 10.61
CA LEU A 20 35.44 4.19 11.67
C LEU A 20 34.01 3.93 11.13
N CYS A 21 33.47 4.86 10.34
CA CYS A 21 32.18 4.67 9.69
C CYS A 21 32.20 3.46 8.75
N GLY A 22 33.25 3.31 7.93
CA GLY A 22 33.40 2.20 6.98
C GLY A 22 33.53 0.82 7.63
N LEU A 23 34.03 0.72 8.86
CA LEU A 23 34.13 -0.55 9.59
C LEU A 23 32.80 -0.99 10.24
N THR A 24 31.89 -0.05 10.51
CA THR A 24 30.55 -0.30 11.12
C THR A 24 29.83 -1.56 10.60
N PRO A 25 29.68 -1.80 9.28
CA PRO A 25 28.99 -2.97 8.74
C PRO A 25 29.60 -4.34 9.11
N LEU A 26 30.87 -4.37 9.51
CA LEU A 26 31.64 -5.59 9.76
C LEU A 26 31.76 -5.93 11.25
N LEU A 27 31.46 -4.96 12.13
CA LEU A 27 31.60 -5.12 13.57
C LEU A 27 30.61 -6.15 14.14
N PRO A 28 30.95 -6.80 15.25
CA PRO A 28 30.11 -7.82 15.85
C PRO A 28 28.79 -7.26 16.39
N VAL A 29 27.74 -8.05 16.25
CA VAL A 29 26.40 -7.82 16.80
C VAL A 29 26.00 -8.98 17.71
N THR A 30 25.04 -8.74 18.61
CA THR A 30 24.40 -9.79 19.39
C THR A 30 23.09 -10.13 18.70
N GLN A 31 22.95 -11.37 18.23
CA GLN A 31 21.73 -11.89 17.62
C GLN A 31 20.95 -12.67 18.68
N SER A 32 19.64 -12.41 18.82
CA SER A 32 18.75 -13.24 19.63
C SER A 32 18.45 -14.54 18.90
N THR A 33 18.47 -15.68 19.59
CA THR A 33 18.12 -17.00 19.02
C THR A 33 16.80 -17.48 19.60
N ALA A 34 16.02 -18.20 18.81
CA ALA A 34 14.80 -18.84 19.24
C ALA A 34 14.80 -20.29 18.76
N ALA A 35 14.47 -21.21 19.65
CA ALA A 35 14.33 -22.63 19.36
C ALA A 35 13.01 -23.17 19.92
N ILE A 36 12.48 -24.21 19.29
CA ILE A 36 11.26 -24.88 19.72
C ILE A 36 11.58 -26.36 19.89
N SER A 37 11.45 -26.84 21.12
CA SER A 37 11.56 -28.26 21.46
C SER A 37 10.17 -28.84 21.64
N TRP A 38 9.92 -30.03 21.10
CA TRP A 38 8.66 -30.77 21.29
C TRP A 38 8.99 -32.26 21.50
N PRO A 39 8.23 -33.00 22.33
CA PRO A 39 7.01 -32.64 23.09
C PRO A 39 7.17 -31.57 24.18
N GLN A 40 6.11 -30.81 24.49
CA GLN A 40 6.10 -29.77 25.55
C GLN A 40 5.10 -30.04 26.68
N SER A 41 3.95 -30.64 26.34
CA SER A 41 2.85 -30.94 27.26
C SER A 41 2.11 -32.19 26.80
N VAL A 42 1.18 -32.64 27.63
CA VAL A 42 0.21 -33.67 27.27
C VAL A 42 -1.18 -33.09 27.11
N ASP A 43 -2.00 -33.72 26.29
CA ASP A 43 -3.41 -33.43 26.12
C ASP A 43 -4.26 -33.96 27.29
N ALA A 44 -5.59 -33.87 27.16
CA ALA A 44 -6.53 -34.31 28.18
C ALA A 44 -6.51 -35.84 28.43
N ASP A 45 -6.11 -36.62 27.42
CA ASP A 45 -6.07 -38.08 27.46
C ASP A 45 -4.69 -38.61 27.89
N GLY A 46 -3.71 -37.73 28.07
CA GLY A 46 -2.36 -38.04 28.55
C GLY A 46 -1.36 -38.32 27.43
N TYR A 47 -1.71 -38.04 26.18
CA TYR A 47 -0.85 -38.16 25.01
C TYR A 47 -0.12 -36.84 24.72
N VAL A 48 0.94 -36.88 23.93
CA VAL A 48 1.68 -35.69 23.51
C VAL A 48 0.74 -34.70 22.82
N SER A 49 0.70 -33.45 23.29
CA SER A 49 -0.11 -32.41 22.66
C SER A 49 0.58 -31.81 21.43
N ASP A 50 -0.23 -31.43 20.44
CA ASP A 50 0.20 -30.60 19.31
C ASP A 50 0.63 -29.20 19.78
N VAL A 51 1.37 -28.48 18.93
CA VAL A 51 1.72 -27.08 19.17
C VAL A 51 1.64 -26.23 17.91
N THR A 52 1.22 -24.98 18.07
CA THR A 52 1.13 -23.97 17.00
C THR A 52 2.33 -23.02 17.07
N ALA A 53 3.06 -22.86 15.97
CA ALA A 53 4.24 -21.99 15.86
C ALA A 53 4.42 -21.45 14.43
N PRO A 54 3.63 -20.46 14.00
CA PRO A 54 3.67 -19.93 12.64
C PRO A 54 4.96 -19.13 12.38
N LEU A 55 5.93 -19.74 11.69
CA LEU A 55 7.18 -19.07 11.36
C LEU A 55 6.97 -18.03 10.24
N VAL A 56 7.36 -16.77 10.50
CA VAL A 56 7.24 -15.65 9.55
C VAL A 56 8.09 -15.87 8.29
N SER A 57 9.26 -16.51 8.45
CA SER A 57 10.17 -16.83 7.34
C SER A 57 9.78 -18.10 6.57
N GLY A 58 8.72 -18.81 6.98
CA GLY A 58 8.25 -20.06 6.41
C GLY A 58 9.09 -21.26 6.82
N ALA A 59 10.30 -21.36 6.28
CA ALA A 59 11.20 -22.47 6.59
C ALA A 59 12.12 -22.13 7.77
N PRO A 60 12.36 -23.09 8.70
CA PRO A 60 13.30 -22.87 9.80
C PRO A 60 14.74 -22.87 9.29
N ARG A 61 15.67 -22.51 10.19
CA ARG A 61 17.10 -22.64 9.94
C ARG A 61 17.53 -24.11 9.97
N SER A 62 17.04 -24.86 10.95
CA SER A 62 17.24 -26.29 11.10
C SER A 62 15.97 -26.92 11.68
N LEU A 63 15.73 -28.18 11.33
CA LEU A 63 14.70 -29.04 11.89
C LEU A 63 15.33 -30.41 12.08
N ASP A 64 15.24 -30.95 13.29
CA ASP A 64 15.74 -32.28 13.65
C ASP A 64 14.62 -33.03 14.38
N VAL A 65 14.17 -34.15 13.83
CA VAL A 65 13.07 -34.94 14.37
C VAL A 65 13.52 -36.39 14.52
N THR A 66 13.24 -36.97 15.67
CA THR A 66 13.50 -38.38 15.99
C THR A 66 12.21 -38.99 16.52
N ILE A 67 11.70 -39.99 15.80
CA ILE A 67 10.45 -40.68 16.11
C ILE A 67 10.76 -42.15 16.35
N PRO A 68 10.52 -42.70 17.55
CA PRO A 68 10.64 -44.13 17.80
C PRO A 68 9.73 -44.92 16.86
N CYS A 69 10.26 -45.90 16.13
CA CYS A 69 9.46 -46.64 15.15
C CYS A 69 8.31 -47.44 15.80
N ARG A 70 8.47 -47.86 17.05
CA ARG A 70 7.38 -48.48 17.84
C ARG A 70 6.21 -47.55 18.13
N ALA A 71 6.41 -46.23 18.12
CA ALA A 71 5.32 -45.28 18.31
C ALA A 71 4.34 -45.32 17.12
N VAL A 72 4.80 -45.65 15.91
CA VAL A 72 3.95 -45.73 14.71
C VAL A 72 2.85 -46.79 14.85
N ALA A 73 3.10 -47.84 15.62
CA ALA A 73 2.14 -48.92 15.86
C ALA A 73 0.90 -48.48 16.67
N SER A 74 0.88 -47.26 17.26
CA SER A 74 -0.32 -46.73 17.92
C SER A 74 -1.37 -46.21 16.93
N LEU A 75 -1.01 -46.04 15.64
CA LEU A 75 -1.93 -45.53 14.62
C LEU A 75 -2.89 -46.62 14.11
N PRO A 76 -4.10 -46.23 13.65
CA PRO A 76 -5.02 -47.16 13.00
C PRO A 76 -4.42 -47.75 11.70
N GLY A 77 -4.92 -48.93 11.32
CA GLY A 77 -4.33 -49.74 10.25
C GLY A 77 -4.49 -49.21 8.82
N GLU A 78 -5.37 -48.23 8.57
CA GLU A 78 -5.68 -47.76 7.21
C GLU A 78 -4.88 -46.51 6.79
N ASP A 79 -4.83 -45.48 7.63
CA ASP A 79 -4.11 -44.22 7.38
C ASP A 79 -3.86 -43.46 8.72
N GLY A 80 -2.88 -42.57 8.74
CA GLY A 80 -2.57 -41.72 9.90
C GLY A 80 -1.35 -40.82 9.70
N VAL A 81 -1.35 -39.68 10.38
CA VAL A 81 -0.23 -38.72 10.40
C VAL A 81 0.63 -38.97 11.63
N VAL A 82 1.81 -39.57 11.42
CA VAL A 82 2.80 -39.79 12.50
C VAL A 82 3.35 -38.44 12.99
N PHE A 83 3.69 -37.55 12.07
CA PHE A 83 4.21 -36.22 12.38
C PHE A 83 4.03 -35.31 11.17
N SER A 84 3.60 -34.08 11.41
CA SER A 84 3.51 -33.05 10.39
C SER A 84 3.91 -31.67 10.91
N THR A 85 4.45 -30.84 10.02
CA THR A 85 4.78 -29.43 10.32
C THR A 85 3.66 -28.45 9.98
N ASN A 86 2.58 -28.94 9.33
CA ASN A 86 1.36 -28.21 8.97
C ASN A 86 0.13 -29.10 9.25
N PRO A 87 -1.04 -28.54 9.60
CA PRO A 87 -2.24 -29.35 9.78
C PRO A 87 -2.69 -29.94 8.43
N ALA A 88 -3.17 -31.19 8.43
CA ALA A 88 -3.50 -31.92 7.20
C ALA A 88 -4.63 -31.25 6.38
N ASP A 89 -5.57 -30.60 7.08
CA ASP A 89 -6.72 -29.90 6.52
C ASP A 89 -6.43 -28.45 6.07
N GLY A 90 -5.17 -28.00 6.17
CA GLY A 90 -4.75 -26.69 5.68
C GLY A 90 -4.68 -26.61 4.15
N ILE A 91 -4.84 -25.42 3.59
CA ILE A 91 -4.73 -25.21 2.13
C ILE A 91 -3.28 -25.48 1.71
N ASP A 92 -3.09 -26.32 0.68
CA ASP A 92 -1.78 -26.70 0.16
C ASP A 92 -0.80 -27.23 1.24
N ALA A 93 -1.31 -27.92 2.26
CA ALA A 93 -0.51 -28.36 3.40
C ALA A 93 0.67 -29.26 2.98
N GLY A 94 0.40 -30.34 2.22
CA GLY A 94 1.42 -31.30 1.72
C GLY A 94 2.47 -30.67 0.80
N ARG A 95 2.05 -29.69 0.00
CA ARG A 95 2.90 -28.97 -0.96
C ARG A 95 3.98 -28.13 -0.30
N ASN A 96 3.75 -27.69 0.94
CA ASN A 96 4.64 -26.77 1.65
C ASN A 96 5.31 -27.38 2.88
N GLY A 97 4.63 -28.31 3.56
CA GLY A 97 5.09 -28.90 4.82
C GLY A 97 5.97 -30.14 4.67
N LEU A 98 6.26 -30.75 5.81
CA LEU A 98 6.78 -32.10 5.98
C LEU A 98 5.65 -32.97 6.53
N PHE A 99 5.43 -34.13 5.92
CA PHE A 99 4.48 -35.14 6.37
C PHE A 99 5.16 -36.50 6.50
N VAL A 100 5.04 -37.10 7.67
CA VAL A 100 5.30 -38.52 7.90
C VAL A 100 3.94 -39.20 7.98
N ARG A 101 3.61 -40.02 6.99
CA ARG A 101 2.31 -40.72 6.91
C ARG A 101 2.51 -42.22 6.96
N ALA A 102 1.60 -42.90 7.64
CA ALA A 102 1.53 -44.35 7.71
C ALA A 102 0.20 -44.81 7.09
N ASN A 103 0.26 -45.38 5.90
CA ASN A 103 -0.91 -46.04 5.30
C ASN A 103 -0.90 -47.54 5.65
N ALA A 104 -1.78 -48.35 5.06
CA ALA A 104 -1.86 -49.77 5.35
C ALA A 104 -0.56 -50.56 5.08
N ASP A 105 0.22 -50.18 4.07
CA ASP A 105 1.35 -50.98 3.57
C ASP A 105 2.71 -50.36 3.89
N VAL A 106 2.81 -49.03 3.94
CA VAL A 106 4.06 -48.28 4.03
C VAL A 106 3.97 -47.06 4.94
N VAL A 107 5.11 -46.75 5.56
CA VAL A 107 5.38 -45.48 6.22
C VAL A 107 6.31 -44.68 5.33
N TYR A 108 5.92 -43.46 4.96
CA TYR A 108 6.75 -42.62 4.09
C TYR A 108 6.90 -41.21 4.64
N VAL A 109 8.05 -40.61 4.34
CA VAL A 109 8.39 -39.24 4.69
C VAL A 109 8.40 -38.40 3.42
N ALA A 110 7.54 -37.39 3.36
CA ALA A 110 7.44 -36.48 2.24
C ALA A 110 7.71 -35.04 2.66
N PHE A 111 8.53 -34.35 1.88
CA PHE A 111 8.78 -32.91 1.99
C PHE A 111 8.27 -32.24 0.72
N ARG A 112 7.33 -31.31 0.85
CA ARG A 112 6.82 -30.53 -0.29
C ARG A 112 6.41 -31.43 -1.49
N ASP A 113 5.54 -32.39 -1.20
CA ASP A 113 5.08 -33.47 -2.10
C ASP A 113 6.19 -34.35 -2.72
N THR A 114 7.41 -34.33 -2.17
CA THR A 114 8.53 -35.15 -2.64
C THR A 114 8.88 -36.17 -1.57
N VAL A 115 8.73 -37.46 -1.88
CA VAL A 115 9.05 -38.55 -0.95
C VAL A 115 10.58 -38.65 -0.80
N ALA A 116 11.04 -38.58 0.45
CA ALA A 116 12.46 -38.72 0.81
C ALA A 116 12.81 -40.17 1.20
N ALA A 117 11.96 -40.83 1.98
CA ALA A 117 12.19 -42.20 2.44
C ALA A 117 10.86 -42.96 2.56
N VAL A 118 10.91 -44.28 2.34
CA VAL A 118 9.78 -45.20 2.45
C VAL A 118 10.23 -46.47 3.15
N ALA A 119 9.43 -46.99 4.07
CA ALA A 119 9.62 -48.27 4.74
C ALA A 119 8.32 -49.08 4.73
N PRO A 120 8.36 -50.42 4.59
CA PRO A 120 7.19 -51.28 4.78
C PRO A 120 6.67 -51.15 6.22
N ARG A 121 5.36 -50.93 6.39
CA ARG A 121 4.75 -50.73 7.71
C ARG A 121 4.92 -51.96 8.60
N GLU A 122 4.77 -53.16 8.05
CA GLU A 122 5.00 -54.41 8.76
C GLU A 122 6.40 -54.49 9.39
N ALA A 123 7.44 -54.04 8.66
CA ALA A 123 8.82 -54.02 9.17
C ALA A 123 9.05 -52.95 10.25
N VAL A 124 8.37 -51.80 10.12
CA VAL A 124 8.40 -50.73 11.14
C VAL A 124 7.73 -51.22 12.43
N ASP A 125 6.55 -51.84 12.33
CA ASP A 125 5.76 -52.33 13.47
C ASP A 125 6.39 -53.56 14.13
N ALA A 126 7.05 -54.43 13.35
CA ALA A 126 7.80 -55.59 13.85
C ALA A 126 9.07 -55.19 14.64
N GLY A 127 9.45 -53.91 14.63
CA GLY A 127 10.62 -53.39 15.34
C GLY A 127 11.94 -53.65 14.64
N GLU A 128 11.93 -53.87 13.31
CA GLU A 128 13.16 -53.89 12.50
C GLU A 128 13.78 -52.49 12.38
N CYS A 129 12.93 -51.46 12.43
CA CYS A 129 13.35 -50.07 12.61
C CYS A 129 13.48 -49.71 14.10
N SER A 130 14.60 -49.10 14.50
CA SER A 130 14.74 -48.54 15.84
C SER A 130 14.10 -47.16 15.96
N GLU A 131 14.43 -46.25 15.04
CA GLU A 131 13.95 -44.86 15.03
C GLU A 131 13.94 -44.31 13.61
N LEU A 132 13.00 -43.42 13.35
CA LEU A 132 12.95 -42.58 12.17
C LEU A 132 13.63 -41.24 12.49
N ARG A 133 14.73 -40.96 11.81
CA ARG A 133 15.41 -39.66 11.87
C ARG A 133 15.03 -38.83 10.67
N VAL A 134 14.62 -37.58 10.90
CA VAL A 134 14.28 -36.62 9.85
C VAL A 134 15.05 -35.34 10.13
N TRP A 135 15.82 -34.87 9.15
CA TRP A 135 16.58 -33.63 9.27
C TRP A 135 16.28 -32.70 8.09
N ALA A 136 16.19 -31.40 8.36
CA ALA A 136 16.10 -30.38 7.34
C ALA A 136 16.87 -29.14 7.76
N ASP A 137 18.08 -28.99 7.22
CA ASP A 137 18.95 -27.84 7.46
C ASP A 137 19.33 -27.13 6.16
N VAL A 138 20.15 -26.08 6.27
CA VAL A 138 20.54 -25.24 5.13
C VAL A 138 21.44 -25.96 4.11
N GLY A 139 22.01 -27.11 4.48
CA GLY A 139 22.91 -27.93 3.68
C GLY A 139 22.27 -29.18 3.08
N ALA A 140 21.36 -29.86 3.80
CA ALA A 140 20.65 -31.04 3.32
C ALA A 140 19.29 -31.23 4.00
N VAL A 141 18.38 -31.92 3.29
CA VAL A 141 17.07 -32.35 3.79
C VAL A 141 16.98 -33.85 3.59
N GLY A 142 16.51 -34.62 4.56
CA GLY A 142 16.45 -36.07 4.41
C GLY A 142 15.75 -36.78 5.55
N ALA A 143 15.60 -38.09 5.35
CA ALA A 143 15.04 -38.99 6.34
C ALA A 143 15.72 -40.36 6.27
N ASP A 144 15.81 -41.05 7.41
CA ASP A 144 16.42 -42.37 7.55
C ASP A 144 15.63 -43.22 8.56
N PHE A 145 15.09 -44.35 8.10
CA PHE A 145 14.53 -45.39 8.95
C PHE A 145 15.66 -46.30 9.43
N VAL A 146 16.22 -45.97 10.60
CA VAL A 146 17.41 -46.64 11.13
C VAL A 146 17.10 -48.12 11.38
N GLY A 147 17.79 -49.00 10.65
CA GLY A 147 17.63 -50.46 10.73
C GLY A 147 17.05 -51.10 9.46
N ILE A 148 16.38 -50.33 8.60
CA ILE A 148 15.78 -50.84 7.35
C ILE A 148 16.68 -50.50 6.14
N PRO A 149 17.32 -51.49 5.49
CA PRO A 149 18.18 -51.24 4.34
C PRO A 149 17.41 -50.60 3.18
N GLY A 150 17.94 -49.52 2.62
CA GLY A 150 17.33 -48.82 1.48
C GLY A 150 16.18 -47.87 1.84
N ALA A 151 15.83 -47.74 3.11
CA ALA A 151 14.80 -46.81 3.60
C ALA A 151 15.40 -45.47 4.10
N ALA A 152 16.39 -44.95 3.37
CA ALA A 152 17.01 -43.65 3.65
C ALA A 152 17.09 -42.83 2.36
N GLY A 153 16.92 -41.52 2.46
CA GLY A 153 17.05 -40.64 1.31
C GLY A 153 17.32 -39.19 1.67
N THR A 154 17.87 -38.47 0.69
CA THR A 154 18.26 -37.07 0.83
C THR A 154 17.75 -36.28 -0.37
N LEU A 155 17.19 -35.11 -0.08
CA LEU A 155 16.64 -34.16 -1.03
C LEU A 155 17.48 -32.87 -1.05
N PRO A 156 17.34 -32.06 -2.12
CA PRO A 156 18.02 -30.77 -2.21
C PRO A 156 17.55 -29.75 -1.13
N PRO A 157 18.38 -28.76 -0.74
CA PRO A 157 18.07 -27.82 0.35
C PRO A 157 16.88 -26.87 0.13
N ASP A 158 16.39 -26.73 -1.09
CA ASP A 158 15.17 -25.98 -1.43
C ASP A 158 13.88 -26.74 -1.07
N LYS A 159 14.00 -28.03 -0.74
CA LYS A 159 12.91 -28.87 -0.22
C LYS A 159 12.68 -28.72 1.29
N ARG A 160 13.35 -27.77 1.95
CA ARG A 160 13.09 -27.47 3.37
C ARG A 160 11.60 -27.17 3.61
N PRO A 161 10.99 -27.79 4.63
CA PRO A 161 9.56 -27.65 4.89
C PRO A 161 9.25 -26.27 5.44
N GLN A 162 8.03 -25.81 5.18
CA GLN A 162 7.40 -24.77 5.97
C GLN A 162 7.01 -25.36 7.34
N VAL A 163 7.26 -24.60 8.41
CA VAL A 163 6.84 -24.96 9.76
C VAL A 163 5.81 -23.95 10.26
N SER A 164 4.60 -24.44 10.52
CA SER A 164 3.51 -23.67 11.13
C SER A 164 3.09 -24.21 12.50
N GLY A 165 3.59 -25.40 12.86
CA GLY A 165 3.41 -26.06 14.14
C GLY A 165 4.04 -27.45 14.11
N MET A 166 3.72 -28.25 15.12
CA MET A 166 3.99 -29.69 15.15
C MET A 166 2.66 -30.40 15.45
N PHE A 167 2.21 -31.25 14.54
CA PHE A 167 0.93 -31.94 14.59
C PHE A 167 1.12 -33.45 14.48
N THR A 168 0.40 -34.23 15.27
CA THR A 168 0.52 -35.70 15.31
C THR A 168 -0.80 -36.39 15.64
N ASP A 169 -1.03 -37.56 15.06
CA ASP A 169 -2.12 -38.47 15.45
C ASP A 169 -1.63 -39.57 16.43
N LEU A 170 -0.40 -39.46 16.95
CA LEU A 170 0.20 -40.48 17.81
C LEU A 170 -0.34 -40.44 19.24
N GLU A 171 -0.99 -41.53 19.66
CA GLU A 171 -1.40 -41.77 21.04
C GLU A 171 -0.23 -42.28 21.91
N THR A 172 0.76 -41.42 22.16
CA THR A 172 1.94 -41.76 22.97
C THR A 172 2.23 -40.73 24.07
N GLY A 173 2.80 -41.15 25.20
CA GLY A 173 3.20 -40.25 26.30
C GLY A 173 4.59 -39.62 26.11
N LEU A 174 4.92 -38.63 26.94
CA LEU A 174 6.19 -37.86 26.86
C LEU A 174 7.47 -38.72 26.90
N ASP A 175 7.45 -39.84 27.64
CA ASP A 175 8.62 -40.72 27.83
C ASP A 175 8.86 -41.67 26.65
N ALA A 176 8.06 -41.59 25.57
CA ALA A 176 8.15 -42.50 24.43
C ALA A 176 9.46 -42.38 23.63
N GLY A 177 10.25 -41.31 23.84
CA GLY A 177 11.49 -41.03 23.11
C GLY A 177 11.29 -40.19 21.85
N LEU A 178 10.09 -39.63 21.67
CA LEU A 178 9.73 -38.69 20.60
C LEU A 178 10.43 -37.34 20.82
N ARG A 179 11.05 -36.79 19.79
CA ARG A 179 11.74 -35.49 19.86
C ARG A 179 11.67 -34.75 18.53
N ALA A 180 11.31 -33.47 18.58
CA ALA A 180 11.51 -32.52 17.50
C ALA A 180 12.21 -31.27 18.05
N HIS A 181 13.16 -30.73 17.30
CA HIS A 181 13.85 -29.49 17.61
C HIS A 181 13.92 -28.61 16.36
N VAL A 182 13.47 -27.36 16.51
CA VAL A 182 13.38 -26.37 15.42
C VAL A 182 14.20 -25.15 15.79
N ASP A 183 15.22 -24.81 15.00
CA ASP A 183 15.89 -23.50 15.11
C ASP A 183 15.17 -22.48 14.22
N VAL A 184 14.58 -21.45 14.82
CA VAL A 184 13.91 -20.38 14.08
C VAL A 184 14.95 -19.45 13.44
N ASP A 185 14.67 -18.97 12.23
CA ASP A 185 15.57 -18.03 11.55
C ASP A 185 15.40 -16.59 12.02
N THR A 186 16.03 -16.26 13.14
CA THR A 186 16.00 -14.92 13.77
C THR A 186 17.11 -13.99 13.28
N ARG A 187 17.66 -14.19 12.07
CA ARG A 187 18.90 -13.50 11.61
C ARG A 187 18.83 -11.97 11.58
N PHE A 188 17.64 -11.40 11.46
CA PHE A 188 17.43 -9.95 11.44
C PHE A 188 17.26 -9.34 12.84
N ILE A 189 17.08 -10.17 13.88
CA ILE A 189 16.90 -9.72 15.26
C ILE A 189 18.29 -9.55 15.89
N THR A 190 18.90 -8.41 15.59
CA THR A 190 20.23 -8.05 16.09
C THR A 190 20.18 -6.86 17.02
N SER A 191 21.21 -6.73 17.84
CA SER A 191 21.50 -5.50 18.58
C SER A 191 22.99 -5.16 18.47
N PRO A 192 23.35 -3.87 18.36
CA PRO A 192 24.74 -3.46 18.26
C PRO A 192 25.48 -3.76 19.57
N THR A 193 26.66 -4.40 19.48
CA THR A 193 27.53 -4.55 20.65
C THR A 193 28.07 -3.19 21.11
N THR A 194 28.58 -3.13 22.35
CA THR A 194 29.24 -1.92 22.88
C THR A 194 30.37 -1.41 21.98
N LEU A 195 31.13 -2.32 21.35
CA LEU A 195 32.16 -1.97 20.37
C LEU A 195 31.56 -1.30 19.14
N LYS A 196 30.51 -1.90 18.54
CA LYS A 196 29.82 -1.33 17.37
C LYS A 196 29.28 0.06 17.70
N LEU A 197 28.61 0.20 18.85
CA LEU A 197 28.07 1.48 19.32
C LEU A 197 29.17 2.54 19.49
N ALA A 198 30.27 2.21 20.17
CA ALA A 198 31.39 3.13 20.39
C ALA A 198 32.04 3.59 19.08
N VAL A 199 32.25 2.68 18.12
CA VAL A 199 32.82 3.01 16.80
C VAL A 199 31.86 3.90 16.00
N MET A 200 30.56 3.61 16.00
CA MET A 200 29.55 4.46 15.35
C MET A 200 29.55 5.87 15.94
N THR A 201 29.47 5.99 17.27
CA THR A 201 29.47 7.29 17.95
C THR A 201 30.75 8.07 17.67
N LEU A 202 31.92 7.44 17.79
CA LEU A 202 33.20 8.09 17.51
C LEU A 202 33.31 8.49 16.03
N GLY A 203 32.87 7.64 15.10
CA GLY A 203 32.82 7.93 13.67
C GLY A 203 31.99 9.18 13.36
N VAL A 204 30.78 9.28 13.92
CA VAL A 204 29.90 10.46 13.78
C VAL A 204 30.56 11.71 14.37
N LEU A 205 31.14 11.63 15.56
CA LEU A 205 31.86 12.74 16.19
C LEU A 205 33.06 13.21 15.34
N CYS A 206 33.82 12.29 14.75
CA CYS A 206 34.91 12.58 13.83
C CYS A 206 34.42 13.30 12.57
N VAL A 207 33.30 12.85 11.98
CA VAL A 207 32.69 13.53 10.82
C VAL A 207 32.27 14.95 11.19
N LEU A 208 31.56 15.14 12.31
CA LEU A 208 31.14 16.47 12.78
C LEU A 208 32.35 17.39 13.04
N ALA A 209 33.38 16.88 13.72
CA ALA A 209 34.61 17.62 13.98
C ALA A 209 35.32 18.02 12.67
N SER A 210 35.33 17.15 11.66
CA SER A 210 35.93 17.45 10.35
C SER A 210 35.18 18.57 9.61
N ILE A 211 33.84 18.59 9.67
CA ILE A 211 33.00 19.63 9.06
C ILE A 211 33.16 20.96 9.82
N VAL A 212 33.20 20.94 11.15
CA VAL A 212 33.45 22.13 11.96
C VAL A 212 34.84 22.70 11.68
N ALA A 213 35.87 21.86 11.59
CA ALA A 213 37.22 22.29 11.21
C ALA A 213 37.26 22.89 9.81
N LEU A 214 36.54 22.30 8.84
CA LEU A 214 36.37 22.85 7.50
C LEU A 214 35.68 24.22 7.53
N ALA A 215 34.64 24.40 8.36
CA ALA A 215 33.97 25.68 8.55
C ALA A 215 34.89 26.75 9.18
N VAL A 216 35.82 26.36 10.06
CA VAL A 216 36.83 27.27 10.61
C VAL A 216 37.83 27.71 9.52
N LEU A 217 38.26 26.79 8.65
CA LEU A 217 39.10 27.12 7.49
C LEU A 217 38.39 28.08 6.53
N ASP A 218 37.09 27.84 6.28
CA ASP A 218 36.24 28.68 5.45
C ASP A 218 36.15 30.14 5.92
N ARG A 219 36.29 30.40 7.23
CA ARG A 219 36.26 31.78 7.77
C ARG A 219 37.44 32.64 7.31
N ARG A 220 38.57 32.02 6.91
CA ARG A 220 39.74 32.74 6.38
C ARG A 220 39.69 32.89 4.88
N SER A 221 39.38 31.80 4.19
CA SER A 221 39.53 31.68 2.74
C SER A 221 38.23 31.97 1.97
N GLY A 222 37.09 32.06 2.67
CA GLY A 222 35.78 32.33 2.08
C GLY A 222 35.56 33.79 1.71
N ARG A 223 34.72 34.02 0.70
CA ARG A 223 34.30 35.36 0.29
C ARG A 223 33.31 35.91 1.31
N ARG A 224 33.68 36.99 2.03
CA ARG A 224 32.75 37.70 2.92
C ARG A 224 31.60 38.28 2.09
N ILE A 225 30.37 38.05 2.55
CA ILE A 225 29.18 38.67 1.93
C ILE A 225 29.18 40.15 2.30
N PRO A 226 29.06 41.07 1.33
CA PRO A 226 28.88 42.49 1.60
C PRO A 226 27.71 42.72 2.58
N ARG A 227 27.88 43.62 3.56
CA ARG A 227 26.88 43.92 4.60
C ARG A 227 25.51 44.34 4.02
N GLU A 228 25.50 44.93 2.83
CA GLU A 228 24.30 45.37 2.10
C GLU A 228 23.40 44.19 1.65
N LEU A 229 24.00 43.08 1.22
CA LEU A 229 23.28 41.83 0.87
C LEU A 229 22.75 41.10 2.12
N ARG A 230 23.28 41.39 3.32
CA ARG A 230 22.75 40.92 4.60
C ARG A 230 21.52 41.71 5.07
N ARG A 231 21.42 42.99 4.72
CA ARG A 231 20.33 43.89 5.13
C ARG A 231 19.10 43.87 4.19
N GLY A 232 19.25 43.46 2.94
CA GLY A 232 18.18 43.43 1.93
C GLY A 232 17.25 42.20 1.93
N ARG A 233 17.15 41.45 3.05
CA ARG A 233 16.37 40.20 3.15
C ARG A 233 14.94 40.38 3.72
N ARG A 234 14.35 41.57 3.61
CA ARG A 234 12.91 41.69 3.92
C ARG A 234 12.14 41.17 2.72
N ALA A 235 11.36 40.11 2.91
CA ALA A 235 10.44 39.61 1.91
C ALA A 235 9.50 40.74 1.49
N GLY A 236 9.23 40.86 0.19
CA GLY A 236 8.22 41.79 -0.31
C GLY A 236 6.82 41.34 0.09
N LEU A 237 5.86 42.26 0.08
CA LEU A 237 4.45 41.98 0.41
C LEU A 237 3.90 40.76 -0.36
N TRP A 238 4.15 40.68 -1.66
CA TRP A 238 3.65 39.59 -2.51
C TRP A 238 4.28 38.24 -2.21
N THR A 239 5.54 38.20 -1.76
CA THR A 239 6.15 36.95 -1.28
C THR A 239 5.44 36.47 -0.05
N TRP A 240 5.22 37.34 0.94
CA TRP A 240 4.53 36.99 2.18
C TRP A 240 3.08 36.55 1.95
N LEU A 241 2.34 37.23 1.07
CA LEU A 241 0.98 36.81 0.69
C LEU A 241 0.98 35.43 0.01
N THR A 242 1.98 35.15 -0.82
CA THR A 242 2.12 33.83 -1.45
C THR A 242 2.49 32.78 -0.41
N ASP A 243 3.36 33.09 0.55
CA ASP A 243 3.69 32.20 1.66
C ASP A 243 2.45 31.86 2.49
N ALA A 244 1.63 32.86 2.85
CA ALA A 244 0.39 32.65 3.58
C ALA A 244 -0.60 31.77 2.79
N ALA A 245 -0.74 31.98 1.48
CA ALA A 245 -1.62 31.19 0.63
C ALA A 245 -1.15 29.74 0.47
N VAL A 246 0.16 29.53 0.23
CA VAL A 246 0.74 28.18 0.06
C VAL A 246 0.67 27.41 1.39
N VAL A 247 1.10 28.03 2.50
CA VAL A 247 1.04 27.38 3.82
C VAL A 247 -0.41 27.12 4.22
N GLY A 248 -1.34 28.06 4.00
CA GLY A 248 -2.75 27.85 4.25
C GLY A 248 -3.34 26.68 3.45
N GLY A 249 -3.02 26.60 2.14
CA GLY A 249 -3.43 25.49 1.28
C GLY A 249 -2.88 24.14 1.74
N LEU A 250 -1.60 24.08 2.13
CA LEU A 250 -0.97 22.87 2.68
C LEU A 250 -1.60 22.43 4.00
N LEU A 251 -1.93 23.36 4.90
CA LEU A 251 -2.56 23.04 6.19
C LEU A 251 -4.00 22.56 6.02
N ILE A 252 -4.76 23.14 5.09
CA ILE A 252 -6.08 22.62 4.74
C ILE A 252 -5.96 21.21 4.15
N TRP A 253 -5.02 21.00 3.23
CA TRP A 253 -4.77 19.70 2.62
C TRP A 253 -4.29 18.63 3.61
N HIS A 254 -3.54 19.00 4.64
CA HIS A 254 -3.15 18.07 5.71
C HIS A 254 -4.38 17.42 6.39
N ILE A 255 -5.49 18.16 6.47
CA ILE A 255 -6.73 17.71 7.11
C ILE A 255 -7.64 16.98 6.12
N VAL A 256 -7.94 17.59 4.97
CA VAL A 256 -8.94 17.04 4.02
C VAL A 256 -8.35 16.30 2.82
N GLY A 257 -7.03 16.37 2.63
CA GLY A 257 -6.34 15.82 1.47
C GLY A 257 -6.17 14.30 1.52
N ALA A 258 -6.07 13.71 0.34
CA ALA A 258 -5.99 12.27 0.14
C ALA A 258 -4.72 11.66 0.76
N GLN A 259 -4.85 10.47 1.34
CA GLN A 259 -3.71 9.61 1.67
C GLN A 259 -3.08 9.01 0.41
N THR A 260 -1.87 8.49 0.54
CA THR A 260 -1.19 7.78 -0.56
C THR A 260 -1.33 6.25 -0.42
N SER A 261 -1.01 5.51 -1.47
CA SER A 261 -1.20 4.04 -1.53
C SER A 261 -0.49 3.26 -0.44
N ASP A 262 0.64 3.77 0.08
CA ASP A 262 1.50 3.04 1.02
C ASP A 262 1.40 3.62 2.46
N ASP A 263 0.35 4.38 2.76
CA ASP A 263 0.14 4.92 4.11
C ASP A 263 -0.15 3.79 5.11
N GLY A 264 -1.01 2.83 4.75
CA GLY A 264 -1.27 1.65 5.59
C GLY A 264 -0.05 0.74 5.69
N TYR A 265 0.71 0.61 4.60
CA TYR A 265 1.97 -0.14 4.54
C TYR A 265 2.98 0.36 5.59
N ASN A 266 3.36 1.64 5.51
CA ASN A 266 4.37 2.23 6.39
C ASN A 266 3.86 2.36 7.83
N THR A 267 2.56 2.57 8.04
CA THR A 267 1.96 2.59 9.39
C THR A 267 2.10 1.24 10.07
N THR A 268 1.76 0.15 9.37
CA THR A 268 1.81 -1.20 9.96
C THR A 268 3.24 -1.62 10.28
N ILE A 269 4.16 -1.43 9.33
CA ILE A 269 5.60 -1.72 9.53
C ILE A 269 6.14 -0.93 10.73
N ALA A 270 5.80 0.35 10.85
CA ALA A 270 6.23 1.17 11.98
C ALA A 270 5.67 0.65 13.32
N ARG A 271 4.40 0.26 13.38
CA ARG A 271 3.73 -0.22 14.59
C ARG A 271 4.27 -1.57 15.08
N VAL A 272 4.53 -2.52 14.17
CA VAL A 272 5.00 -3.87 14.52
C VAL A 272 6.50 -3.92 14.81
N SER A 273 7.29 -2.98 14.27
CA SER A 273 8.76 -3.00 14.36
C SER A 273 9.35 -3.10 15.77
N ALA A 274 8.68 -2.55 16.78
CA ALA A 274 9.16 -2.57 18.17
C ALA A 274 9.11 -3.98 18.77
N GLU A 275 8.02 -4.72 18.53
CA GLU A 275 7.82 -6.08 19.06
C GLU A 275 8.62 -7.11 18.25
N ALA A 276 8.76 -6.91 16.93
CA ALA A 276 9.59 -7.74 16.06
C ALA A 276 11.10 -7.60 16.35
N GLY A 277 11.51 -6.48 16.94
CA GLY A 277 12.92 -6.17 17.25
C GLY A 277 13.72 -5.64 16.07
N TYR A 278 13.10 -5.47 14.90
CA TYR A 278 13.68 -4.85 13.69
C TYR A 278 12.57 -4.33 12.77
N THR A 279 12.93 -3.54 11.76
CA THR A 279 11.98 -3.07 10.73
C THR A 279 11.70 -4.19 9.72
N THR A 280 10.79 -5.09 10.07
CA THR A 280 10.31 -6.20 9.22
C THR A 280 9.46 -5.69 8.04
N ASN A 281 9.60 -6.33 6.89
CA ASN A 281 8.59 -6.19 5.84
C ASN A 281 7.44 -7.14 6.16
N TYR A 282 6.41 -6.60 6.79
CA TYR A 282 5.28 -7.34 7.34
C TYR A 282 4.40 -8.04 6.29
N TYR A 283 4.38 -7.52 5.06
CA TYR A 283 3.41 -7.96 4.05
C TYR A 283 4.01 -8.86 2.96
N ARG A 284 5.34 -8.95 2.82
CA ARG A 284 6.01 -9.70 1.75
C ARG A 284 7.45 -10.02 2.14
N TYR A 285 8.14 -10.82 1.34
CA TYR A 285 9.59 -11.08 1.42
C TYR A 285 10.02 -11.88 2.64
N PHE A 286 9.16 -12.76 3.18
CA PHE A 286 9.52 -13.74 4.22
C PHE A 286 10.10 -13.06 5.48
N GLY A 287 9.53 -11.91 5.88
CA GLY A 287 10.00 -11.13 7.03
C GLY A 287 11.36 -10.43 6.83
N ALA A 288 11.86 -10.30 5.60
CA ALA A 288 13.14 -9.64 5.35
C ALA A 288 13.11 -8.15 5.73
N SER A 289 14.13 -7.68 6.46
CA SER A 289 14.22 -6.28 6.92
C SER A 289 14.13 -5.24 5.80
N GLU A 290 13.61 -4.06 6.06
CA GLU A 290 13.59 -2.94 5.09
C GLU A 290 14.96 -2.28 4.85
N ALA A 291 16.01 -2.73 5.55
CA ALA A 291 17.36 -2.27 5.28
C ALA A 291 17.72 -2.50 3.79
N PRO A 292 18.30 -1.50 3.11
CA PRO A 292 18.98 -0.32 3.66
C PRO A 292 18.12 0.94 3.87
N PHE A 293 16.79 0.88 3.71
CA PHE A 293 15.91 2.06 3.63
C PHE A 293 14.98 2.25 4.84
N ASP A 294 15.42 1.87 6.03
CA ASP A 294 14.53 1.69 7.20
C ASP A 294 14.59 2.84 8.24
N TRP A 295 15.44 3.84 8.06
CA TRP A 295 15.66 4.88 9.09
C TRP A 295 14.43 5.75 9.31
N TYR A 296 13.64 5.98 8.26
CA TYR A 296 12.43 6.78 8.33
C TYR A 296 11.29 6.02 9.03
N GLN A 297 11.15 4.73 8.74
CA GLN A 297 10.22 3.85 9.45
C GLN A 297 10.55 3.80 10.95
N SER A 298 11.83 3.82 11.34
CA SER A 298 12.22 3.93 12.75
C SER A 298 11.77 5.26 13.40
N VAL A 299 11.74 6.37 12.65
CA VAL A 299 11.16 7.63 13.15
C VAL A 299 9.64 7.51 13.28
N LEU A 300 8.98 6.91 12.28
CA LEU A 300 7.53 6.67 12.32
C LEU A 300 7.13 5.74 13.47
N ALA A 301 7.95 4.74 13.81
CA ALA A 301 7.71 3.84 14.94
C ALA A 301 7.65 4.61 16.27
N HIS A 302 8.61 5.52 16.49
CA HIS A 302 8.58 6.42 17.65
C HIS A 302 7.40 7.40 17.65
N MET A 303 6.93 7.84 16.48
CA MET A 303 5.74 8.67 16.39
C MET A 303 4.46 7.87 16.66
N ALA A 304 4.39 6.64 16.17
CA ALA A 304 3.25 5.74 16.32
C ALA A 304 3.05 5.29 17.77
N SER A 305 4.12 5.22 18.58
CA SER A 305 4.01 4.97 20.02
C SER A 305 3.37 6.12 20.81
N ILE A 306 3.28 7.33 20.23
CA ILE A 306 2.57 8.47 20.83
C ILE A 306 1.11 8.45 20.40
N SER A 307 0.87 8.36 19.09
CA SER A 307 -0.47 8.25 18.51
C SER A 307 -0.37 7.68 17.09
N THR A 308 -1.34 6.84 16.73
CA THR A 308 -1.47 6.27 15.37
C THR A 308 -2.38 7.09 14.47
N ALA A 309 -2.91 8.23 14.95
CA ALA A 309 -3.81 9.07 14.17
C ALA A 309 -3.12 9.58 12.89
N SER A 310 -3.83 9.48 11.75
CA SER A 310 -3.34 9.88 10.43
C SER A 310 -2.86 11.35 10.39
N VAL A 311 -3.55 12.25 11.08
CA VAL A 311 -3.17 13.68 11.17
C VAL A 311 -1.85 13.92 11.93
N TRP A 312 -1.45 13.00 12.82
CA TRP A 312 -0.19 13.08 13.57
C TRP A 312 0.97 12.47 12.80
N LEU A 313 0.79 11.23 12.30
CA LEU A 313 1.85 10.51 11.58
C LEU A 313 2.32 11.24 10.31
N ARG A 314 1.43 11.98 9.65
CA ARG A 314 1.74 12.75 8.42
C ARG A 314 2.41 14.11 8.68
N LEU A 315 2.62 14.52 9.93
CA LEU A 315 3.26 15.81 10.24
C LEU A 315 4.65 16.02 9.60
N PRO A 316 5.55 15.02 9.52
CA PRO A 316 6.84 15.19 8.86
C PRO A 316 6.71 15.55 7.37
N ALA A 317 5.70 14.99 6.68
CA ALA A 317 5.44 15.29 5.27
C ALA A 317 5.01 16.76 5.08
N THR A 318 4.09 17.25 5.91
CA THR A 318 3.63 18.64 5.87
C THR A 318 4.72 19.63 6.31
N ALA A 319 5.51 19.30 7.32
CA ALA A 319 6.66 20.12 7.72
C ALA A 319 7.71 20.21 6.60
N ALA A 320 8.00 19.10 5.91
CA ALA A 320 8.87 19.08 4.74
C ALA A 320 8.31 19.93 3.60
N ALA A 321 6.99 19.94 3.38
CA ALA A 321 6.31 20.79 2.39
C ALA A 321 6.54 22.28 2.67
N ILE A 322 6.25 22.71 3.90
CA ILE A 322 6.40 24.10 4.34
C ILE A 322 7.86 24.52 4.25
N ALA A 323 8.80 23.69 4.73
CA ALA A 323 10.22 23.97 4.65
C ALA A 323 10.71 24.07 3.20
N THR A 324 10.25 23.19 2.31
CA THR A 324 10.57 23.23 0.87
C THR A 324 10.13 24.55 0.25
N TRP A 325 8.87 24.96 0.49
CA TRP A 325 8.34 26.21 -0.02
C TRP A 325 9.12 27.42 0.51
N LEU A 326 9.41 27.48 1.82
CA LEU A 326 10.15 28.60 2.41
C LEU A 326 11.58 28.70 1.87
N ILE A 327 12.27 27.57 1.64
CA ILE A 327 13.58 27.58 0.97
C ILE A 327 13.44 28.07 -0.47
N LEU A 328 12.39 27.64 -1.17
CA LEU A 328 12.13 28.05 -2.54
C LEU A 328 11.90 29.57 -2.64
N SER A 329 10.95 30.11 -1.86
CA SER A 329 10.54 31.51 -1.93
C SER A 329 11.60 32.48 -1.40
N HIS A 330 12.33 32.12 -0.33
CA HIS A 330 13.29 33.02 0.32
C HIS A 330 14.75 32.80 -0.06
N CYS A 331 15.11 31.63 -0.58
CA CYS A 331 16.50 31.30 -0.89
C CYS A 331 16.73 31.04 -2.37
N VAL A 332 15.91 30.18 -3.01
CA VAL A 332 16.11 29.77 -4.41
C VAL A 332 15.76 30.89 -5.39
N LEU A 333 14.55 31.47 -5.32
CA LEU A 333 14.15 32.53 -6.26
C LEU A 333 15.07 33.77 -6.19
N PRO A 334 15.44 34.29 -5.01
CA PRO A 334 16.39 35.40 -4.92
C PRO A 334 17.78 35.04 -5.44
N ARG A 335 18.20 33.77 -5.31
CA ARG A 335 19.48 33.27 -5.84
C ARG A 335 19.50 33.21 -7.36
N LEU A 336 18.37 32.85 -7.97
CA LEU A 336 18.16 32.80 -9.41
C LEU A 336 18.10 34.21 -10.02
N GLY A 337 17.65 35.22 -9.28
CA GLY A 337 17.81 36.62 -9.66
C GLY A 337 16.89 37.56 -8.89
N LYS A 338 17.39 38.74 -8.51
CA LYS A 338 16.60 39.73 -7.75
C LYS A 338 15.33 40.16 -8.49
N ARG A 339 15.42 40.44 -9.80
CA ARG A 339 14.25 40.82 -10.61
C ARG A 339 13.23 39.70 -10.80
N LEU A 340 13.65 38.44 -10.68
CA LEU A 340 12.75 37.29 -10.71
C LEU A 340 11.96 37.22 -9.39
N ALA A 341 12.65 37.32 -8.25
CA ALA A 341 12.04 37.29 -6.93
C ALA A 341 11.13 38.50 -6.65
N ASP A 342 11.47 39.69 -7.20
CA ASP A 342 10.65 40.90 -7.06
C ASP A 342 9.42 40.90 -8.00
N ASN A 343 9.32 39.94 -8.94
CA ASN A 343 8.19 39.87 -9.87
C ASN A 343 7.02 39.10 -9.24
N ARG A 344 5.94 39.84 -8.91
CA ARG A 344 4.71 39.31 -8.32
C ARG A 344 4.14 38.08 -9.04
N VAL A 345 4.10 38.09 -10.38
CA VAL A 345 3.48 37.00 -11.15
C VAL A 345 4.38 35.76 -11.12
N ALA A 346 5.69 35.94 -11.19
CA ALA A 346 6.63 34.82 -11.11
C ALA A 346 6.56 34.09 -9.76
N VAL A 347 6.44 34.84 -8.66
CA VAL A 347 6.30 34.26 -7.30
C VAL A 347 4.97 33.55 -7.12
N LEU A 348 3.86 34.16 -7.56
CA LEU A 348 2.54 33.53 -7.53
C LEU A 348 2.51 32.24 -8.36
N THR A 349 3.11 32.24 -9.56
CA THR A 349 3.21 31.04 -10.39
C THR A 349 4.06 29.97 -9.70
N ALA A 350 5.14 30.36 -9.02
CA ALA A 350 5.96 29.43 -8.26
C ALA A 350 5.14 28.70 -7.19
N GLY A 351 4.32 29.43 -6.45
CA GLY A 351 3.44 28.88 -5.41
C GLY A 351 2.36 27.97 -5.99
N ALA A 352 1.69 28.40 -7.06
CA ALA A 352 0.64 27.62 -7.70
C ALA A 352 1.17 26.32 -8.32
N VAL A 353 2.30 26.37 -9.04
CA VAL A 353 2.93 25.17 -9.62
C VAL A 353 3.49 24.25 -8.53
N PHE A 354 4.04 24.81 -7.45
CA PHE A 354 4.47 24.02 -6.30
C PHE A 354 3.30 23.25 -5.67
N LEU A 355 2.17 23.92 -5.41
CA LEU A 355 0.97 23.27 -4.87
C LEU A 355 0.45 22.19 -5.84
N ALA A 356 0.23 22.52 -7.12
CA ALA A 356 -0.24 21.56 -8.13
C ALA A 356 0.70 20.34 -8.29
N ALA A 357 1.98 20.49 -7.97
CA ALA A 357 2.93 19.39 -7.99
C ALA A 357 3.06 18.63 -6.66
N TRP A 358 2.68 19.25 -5.54
CA TRP A 358 2.81 18.67 -4.20
C TRP A 358 1.56 17.89 -3.79
N LEU A 359 0.39 18.50 -3.91
CA LEU A 359 -0.89 17.94 -3.44
C LEU A 359 -1.19 16.53 -3.99
N PRO A 360 -0.97 16.21 -5.28
CA PRO A 360 -1.31 14.89 -5.82
C PRO A 360 -0.33 13.75 -5.46
N PHE A 361 0.82 14.05 -4.86
CA PHE A 361 1.88 13.07 -4.58
C PHE A 361 2.31 13.00 -3.11
N ASN A 362 2.51 14.15 -2.45
CA ASN A 362 3.34 14.27 -1.25
C ASN A 362 2.51 14.56 0.02
N ASN A 363 1.45 13.80 0.26
CA ASN A 363 0.60 13.97 1.46
C ASN A 363 0.71 12.82 2.47
N GLY A 364 1.08 11.63 2.02
CA GLY A 364 1.09 10.41 2.83
C GLY A 364 2.39 10.15 3.62
N LEU A 365 2.59 8.90 4.03
CA LEU A 365 3.78 8.43 4.76
C LEU A 365 4.90 7.90 3.86
N ARG A 366 4.75 8.03 2.54
CA ARG A 366 5.84 7.73 1.61
C ARG A 366 6.99 8.74 1.78
N PRO A 367 8.24 8.39 1.43
CA PRO A 367 9.39 9.26 1.69
C PRO A 367 9.59 10.41 0.69
N GLU A 368 8.84 10.49 -0.41
CA GLU A 368 8.96 11.56 -1.41
C GLU A 368 8.89 12.99 -0.86
N PRO A 369 8.05 13.34 0.14
CA PRO A 369 8.05 14.66 0.77
C PRO A 369 9.44 15.05 1.32
N LEU A 370 10.13 14.11 1.96
CA LEU A 370 11.46 14.33 2.52
C LEU A 370 12.52 14.38 1.42
N ILE A 371 12.40 13.56 0.37
CA ILE A 371 13.30 13.58 -0.78
C ILE A 371 13.18 14.92 -1.52
N ALA A 372 11.97 15.41 -1.79
CA ALA A 372 11.73 16.69 -2.46
C ALA A 372 12.32 17.87 -1.67
N PHE A 373 12.15 17.86 -0.35
CA PHE A 373 12.81 18.81 0.55
C PHE A 373 14.35 18.70 0.46
N GLY A 374 14.87 17.48 0.55
CA GLY A 374 16.29 17.20 0.50
C GLY A 374 16.94 17.68 -0.79
N VAL A 375 16.33 17.44 -1.95
CA VAL A 375 16.82 17.90 -3.26
C VAL A 375 16.99 19.42 -3.28
N ILE A 376 16.00 20.17 -2.79
CA ILE A 376 16.05 21.64 -2.74
C ILE A 376 17.06 22.13 -1.70
N ALA A 377 17.15 21.50 -0.54
CA ALA A 377 18.13 21.81 0.49
C ALA A 377 19.57 21.59 -0.01
N VAL A 378 19.85 20.44 -0.65
CA VAL A 378 21.15 20.13 -1.26
C VAL A 378 21.48 21.13 -2.35
N TRP A 379 20.53 21.42 -3.26
CA TRP A 379 20.74 22.43 -4.31
C TRP A 379 21.12 23.79 -3.74
N MET A 380 20.42 24.26 -2.70
CA MET A 380 20.70 25.54 -2.07
C MET A 380 22.06 25.54 -1.34
N LEU A 381 22.42 24.46 -0.65
CA LEU A 381 23.72 24.32 0.00
C LEU A 381 24.89 24.32 -1.00
N VAL A 382 24.73 23.66 -2.15
CA VAL A 382 25.69 23.72 -3.27
C VAL A 382 25.81 25.15 -3.79
N GLU A 383 24.71 25.87 -3.97
CA GLU A 383 24.73 27.27 -4.41
C GLU A 383 25.39 28.20 -3.38
N LEU A 384 25.20 27.95 -2.08
CA LEU A 384 25.88 28.70 -1.03
C LEU A 384 27.40 28.46 -1.07
N CYS A 385 27.83 27.22 -1.29
CA CYS A 385 29.24 26.89 -1.48
C CYS A 385 29.84 27.67 -2.66
N VAL A 386 29.19 27.62 -3.82
CA VAL A 386 29.65 28.30 -5.04
C VAL A 386 29.66 29.82 -4.87
N ALA A 387 28.60 30.41 -4.30
CA ALA A 387 28.47 31.86 -4.16
C ALA A 387 29.45 32.44 -3.12
N ARG A 388 29.65 31.75 -1.99
CA ARG A 388 30.50 32.21 -0.88
C ARG A 388 31.93 31.70 -0.96
N ARG A 389 32.24 30.77 -1.87
CA ARG A 389 33.52 30.04 -1.93
C ARG A 389 33.87 29.34 -0.61
N GLN A 390 32.85 28.80 0.06
CA GLN A 390 32.94 28.08 1.33
C GLN A 390 32.66 26.60 1.08
N LEU A 391 33.46 25.69 1.63
CA LEU A 391 33.35 24.25 1.35
C LEU A 391 32.47 23.52 2.37
N ALA A 392 32.31 24.04 3.59
CA ALA A 392 31.48 23.43 4.63
C ALA A 392 30.00 23.25 4.21
N PRO A 393 29.34 24.20 3.51
CA PRO A 393 27.98 23.96 3.00
C PRO A 393 27.89 22.76 2.06
N TYR A 394 28.93 22.50 1.26
CA TYR A 394 28.95 21.33 0.38
C TYR A 394 29.12 20.02 1.17
N ALA A 395 29.93 20.01 2.23
CA ALA A 395 30.03 18.86 3.13
C ALA A 395 28.68 18.54 3.78
N VAL A 396 27.94 19.57 4.25
CA VAL A 396 26.58 19.39 4.78
C VAL A 396 25.61 18.92 3.70
N ALA A 397 25.76 19.41 2.46
CA ALA A 397 24.94 18.95 1.32
C ALA A 397 25.12 17.45 1.06
N ILE A 398 26.34 16.92 1.20
CA ILE A 398 26.61 15.48 1.13
C ILE A 398 25.88 14.72 2.25
N VAL A 399 25.92 15.22 3.48
CA VAL A 399 25.19 14.59 4.61
C VAL A 399 23.69 14.52 4.32
N VAL A 400 23.08 15.63 3.87
CA VAL A 400 21.64 15.65 3.52
C VAL A 400 21.34 14.66 2.38
N ALA A 401 22.21 14.59 1.36
CA ALA A 401 22.05 13.63 0.27
C ALA A 401 22.16 12.17 0.75
N VAL A 402 23.05 11.85 1.70
CA VAL A 402 23.15 10.51 2.31
C VAL A 402 21.84 10.12 2.99
N PHE A 403 21.24 11.00 3.79
CA PHE A 403 19.94 10.75 4.40
C PHE A 403 18.84 10.56 3.34
N CYS A 404 18.89 11.30 2.23
CA CYS A 404 17.91 11.14 1.15
C CYS A 404 18.07 9.82 0.38
N VAL A 405 19.30 9.42 0.04
CA VAL A 405 19.59 8.17 -0.68
C VAL A 405 19.17 6.94 0.13
N THR A 406 19.21 7.05 1.46
CA THR A 406 18.81 5.98 2.38
C THR A 406 17.32 6.04 2.77
N LEU A 407 16.52 6.94 2.19
CA LEU A 407 15.06 6.93 2.35
C LEU A 407 14.36 5.91 1.45
N ALA A 408 14.81 5.82 0.20
CA ALA A 408 14.27 4.95 -0.83
C ALA A 408 15.21 4.93 -2.05
N PRO A 409 15.11 3.94 -2.97
CA PRO A 409 15.94 3.90 -4.18
C PRO A 409 15.88 5.19 -5.03
N GLN A 410 14.69 5.81 -5.17
CA GLN A 410 14.48 7.07 -5.88
C GLN A 410 15.06 8.30 -5.15
N GLY A 411 15.53 8.13 -3.91
CA GLY A 411 16.28 9.15 -3.17
C GLY A 411 17.59 9.58 -3.84
N LEU A 412 18.08 8.79 -4.80
CA LEU A 412 19.21 9.12 -5.67
C LEU A 412 19.07 10.47 -6.39
N VAL A 413 17.84 10.96 -6.60
CA VAL A 413 17.59 12.29 -7.17
C VAL A 413 18.30 13.41 -6.37
N ALA A 414 18.47 13.26 -5.05
CA ALA A 414 19.20 14.22 -4.21
C ALA A 414 20.70 14.33 -4.53
N VAL A 415 21.27 13.38 -5.29
CA VAL A 415 22.66 13.42 -5.76
C VAL A 415 22.82 14.30 -7.00
N ALA A 416 21.77 14.48 -7.81
CA ALA A 416 21.79 15.32 -9.00
C ALA A 416 22.36 16.75 -8.78
N PRO A 417 21.91 17.53 -7.77
CA PRO A 417 22.48 18.86 -7.52
C PRO A 417 23.97 18.83 -7.14
N LEU A 418 24.46 17.75 -6.50
CA LEU A 418 25.88 17.57 -6.18
C LEU A 418 26.70 17.36 -7.45
N LEU A 419 26.24 16.50 -8.37
CA LEU A 419 26.91 16.19 -9.63
C LEU A 419 26.97 17.42 -10.54
N VAL A 420 25.84 18.11 -10.70
CA VAL A 420 25.72 19.29 -11.58
C VAL A 420 26.54 20.47 -11.03
N GLY A 421 26.64 20.60 -9.71
CA GLY A 421 27.48 21.59 -9.04
C GLY A 421 28.97 21.24 -8.98
N ALA A 422 29.37 19.98 -9.22
CA ALA A 422 30.70 19.46 -8.91
C ALA A 422 31.84 20.27 -9.54
N ARG A 423 31.71 20.65 -10.83
CA ARG A 423 32.73 21.45 -11.52
C ARG A 423 32.95 22.82 -10.87
N ALA A 424 31.89 23.46 -10.38
CA ALA A 424 32.01 24.75 -9.71
C ALA A 424 32.66 24.59 -8.33
N VAL A 425 32.34 23.53 -7.59
CA VAL A 425 32.96 23.20 -6.31
C VAL A 425 34.43 22.85 -6.47
N ALA A 426 34.80 22.06 -7.48
CA ALA A 426 36.19 21.72 -7.79
C ALA A 426 37.05 22.97 -8.05
N ARG A 427 36.48 24.01 -8.69
CA ARG A 427 37.16 25.30 -8.85
C ARG A 427 37.36 26.06 -7.53
N VAL A 428 36.44 25.92 -6.57
CA VAL A 428 36.61 26.50 -5.23
C VAL A 428 37.70 25.74 -4.46
N VAL A 429 37.72 24.41 -4.57
CA VAL A 429 38.78 23.58 -3.98
C VAL A 429 40.14 23.90 -4.59
N SER A 430 40.25 23.99 -5.92
CA SER A 430 41.52 24.29 -6.59
C SER A 430 42.06 25.67 -6.22
N ALA A 431 41.18 26.68 -6.13
CA ALA A 431 41.57 28.03 -5.71
C ALA A 431 42.11 28.09 -4.26
N ARG A 432 41.76 27.12 -3.42
CA ARG A 432 42.18 27.03 -2.01
C ARG A 432 43.31 26.03 -1.77
N ARG A 433 43.72 25.28 -2.80
CA ARG A 433 44.74 24.24 -2.70
C ARG A 433 46.06 24.78 -2.16
N ALA A 434 46.46 25.99 -2.56
CA ALA A 434 47.70 26.62 -2.11
C ALA A 434 47.68 27.01 -0.62
N THR A 435 46.52 27.40 -0.09
CA THR A 435 46.40 27.88 1.31
C THR A 435 46.08 26.75 2.28
N ASP A 436 45.10 25.91 1.92
CA ASP A 436 44.49 24.94 2.84
C ASP A 436 44.96 23.50 2.54
N GLY A 437 45.57 23.26 1.37
CA GLY A 437 45.88 21.92 0.86
C GLY A 437 44.65 21.21 0.27
N LEU A 438 44.87 20.14 -0.50
CA LEU A 438 43.78 19.36 -1.11
C LEU A 438 43.07 18.45 -0.09
N LEU A 439 43.85 17.77 0.76
CA LEU A 439 43.33 16.79 1.73
C LEU A 439 42.37 17.40 2.75
N SER A 440 42.54 18.67 3.12
CA SER A 440 41.67 19.36 4.07
C SER A 440 40.24 19.59 3.54
N ALA A 441 40.03 19.48 2.22
CA ALA A 441 38.71 19.50 1.59
C ALA A 441 38.18 18.09 1.33
N VAL A 442 39.02 17.19 0.79
CA VAL A 442 38.62 15.84 0.40
C VAL A 442 38.31 14.95 1.60
N ALA A 443 39.07 15.05 2.70
CA ALA A 443 38.86 14.23 3.88
C ALA A 443 37.48 14.50 4.54
N PRO A 444 37.03 15.75 4.79
CA PRO A 444 35.68 15.99 5.28
C PRO A 444 34.56 15.56 4.31
N PHE A 445 34.75 15.66 2.99
CA PHE A 445 33.73 15.22 2.01
C PHE A 445 33.57 13.70 1.99
N THR A 446 34.67 12.96 2.01
CA THR A 446 34.66 11.50 2.08
C THR A 446 34.13 11.01 3.43
N ALA A 447 34.50 11.67 4.53
CA ALA A 447 33.94 11.42 5.86
C ALA A 447 32.42 11.65 5.89
N ALA A 448 31.93 12.77 5.34
CA ALA A 448 30.50 13.05 5.24
C ALA A 448 29.74 11.98 4.43
N THR A 449 30.34 11.48 3.34
CA THR A 449 29.76 10.40 2.52
C THR A 449 29.71 9.09 3.32
N SER A 450 30.75 8.78 4.08
CA SER A 450 30.86 7.54 4.87
C SER A 450 29.81 7.38 5.96
N LEU A 451 29.11 8.46 6.36
CA LEU A 451 27.96 8.38 7.26
C LEU A 451 26.87 7.44 6.76
N LEU A 452 26.81 7.18 5.45
CA LEU A 452 25.91 6.18 4.86
C LEU A 452 26.05 4.83 5.56
N PHE A 453 27.28 4.42 5.89
CA PHE A 453 27.53 3.15 6.57
C PHE A 453 26.98 3.13 8.00
N VAL A 454 26.99 4.26 8.70
CA VAL A 454 26.43 4.33 10.06
C VAL A 454 24.91 4.33 10.02
N VAL A 455 24.29 5.08 9.10
CA VAL A 455 22.83 5.15 9.00
C VAL A 455 22.22 3.80 8.62
N VAL A 456 22.78 3.14 7.59
CA VAL A 456 22.28 1.86 7.07
C VAL A 456 22.57 0.71 8.02
N PHE A 457 23.80 0.61 8.53
CA PHE A 457 24.23 -0.55 9.33
C PHE A 457 24.21 -0.26 10.84
N ARG A 458 23.35 0.67 11.30
CA ARG A 458 23.23 1.03 12.72
C ARG A 458 22.89 -0.18 13.60
N ASP A 459 22.00 -1.01 13.07
CA ASP A 459 21.55 -2.24 13.69
C ASP A 459 22.01 -3.44 12.85
N GLN A 460 21.45 -3.55 11.65
CA GLN A 460 21.73 -4.60 10.67
C GLN A 460 23.22 -4.67 10.26
N THR A 461 23.64 -5.85 9.79
CA THR A 461 25.00 -6.16 9.37
C THR A 461 25.13 -6.18 7.84
N LEU A 462 26.35 -6.24 7.31
CA LEU A 462 26.53 -6.39 5.86
C LEU A 462 25.85 -7.66 5.33
N ALA A 463 25.97 -8.78 6.05
CA ALA A 463 25.39 -10.05 5.65
C ALA A 463 23.85 -10.02 5.67
N SER A 464 23.22 -9.39 6.68
CA SER A 464 21.76 -9.31 6.74
C SER A 464 21.18 -8.37 5.67
N VAL A 465 21.82 -7.21 5.43
CA VAL A 465 21.41 -6.31 4.33
C VAL A 465 21.59 -6.98 2.97
N ALA A 466 22.69 -7.70 2.74
CA ALA A 466 22.90 -8.44 1.50
C ALA A 466 21.83 -9.51 1.27
N GLU A 467 21.41 -10.23 2.33
CA GLU A 467 20.33 -11.21 2.24
C GLU A 467 18.98 -10.54 1.97
N SER A 468 18.67 -9.44 2.65
CA SER A 468 17.43 -8.68 2.42
C SER A 468 17.32 -8.20 0.97
N VAL A 469 18.40 -7.60 0.44
CA VAL A 469 18.45 -7.14 -0.95
C VAL A 469 18.29 -8.33 -1.90
N ARG A 470 18.97 -9.46 -1.67
CA ARG A 470 18.83 -10.65 -2.50
C ARG A 470 17.37 -11.13 -2.55
N ILE A 471 16.70 -11.23 -1.41
CA ILE A 471 15.29 -11.67 -1.34
C ILE A 471 14.40 -10.72 -2.14
N LYS A 472 14.53 -9.41 -1.93
CA LYS A 472 13.73 -8.40 -2.64
C LYS A 472 13.94 -8.44 -4.16
N TYR A 473 15.14 -8.76 -4.64
CA TYR A 473 15.41 -8.91 -6.09
C TYR A 473 14.92 -10.24 -6.68
N VAL A 474 14.94 -11.33 -5.91
CA VAL A 474 14.50 -12.66 -6.37
C VAL A 474 12.99 -12.79 -6.36
N VAL A 475 12.32 -12.18 -5.38
CA VAL A 475 10.86 -12.30 -5.16
C VAL A 475 10.09 -11.12 -5.74
N GLY A 476 10.61 -9.90 -5.57
CA GLY A 476 9.82 -8.68 -5.78
C GLY A 476 9.68 -8.30 -7.25
N PRO A 477 8.60 -7.59 -7.62
CA PRO A 477 8.47 -7.04 -8.96
C PRO A 477 9.54 -5.98 -9.17
N THR A 478 10.56 -6.33 -9.95
CA THR A 478 11.65 -5.43 -10.35
C THR A 478 11.63 -5.24 -11.86
N VAL A 479 11.62 -3.98 -12.28
CA VAL A 479 11.59 -3.61 -13.70
C VAL A 479 13.00 -3.19 -14.13
N PRO A 480 13.58 -3.84 -15.15
CA PRO A 480 14.90 -3.49 -15.68
C PRO A 480 15.06 -2.01 -16.07
N TRP A 481 16.31 -1.55 -16.11
CA TRP A 481 16.66 -0.16 -16.42
C TRP A 481 16.24 0.27 -17.84
N TYR A 482 16.26 -0.64 -18.83
CA TYR A 482 15.89 -0.33 -20.21
C TYR A 482 14.37 -0.15 -20.41
N GLN A 483 13.55 -0.52 -19.42
CA GLN A 483 12.09 -0.31 -19.41
C GLN A 483 11.68 0.95 -18.63
N GLU A 484 12.56 1.93 -18.43
CA GLU A 484 12.23 3.19 -17.71
C GLU A 484 10.98 3.90 -18.28
N PHE A 485 10.75 3.83 -19.60
CA PHE A 485 9.62 4.51 -20.22
C PHE A 485 8.26 4.03 -19.69
N LEU A 486 8.21 2.83 -19.11
CA LEU A 486 7.02 2.27 -18.47
C LEU A 486 6.48 3.17 -17.34
N ARG A 487 7.37 3.91 -16.65
CA ARG A 487 6.97 4.92 -15.64
C ARG A 487 6.09 6.02 -16.24
N TYR A 488 6.43 6.49 -17.44
CA TYR A 488 5.68 7.52 -18.15
C TYR A 488 4.40 6.94 -18.76
N TYR A 489 4.43 5.68 -19.20
CA TYR A 489 3.23 4.96 -19.60
C TYR A 489 2.22 4.89 -18.45
N TYR A 490 2.63 4.40 -17.26
CA TYR A 490 1.79 4.31 -16.05
C TYR A 490 1.13 5.64 -15.65
N LEU A 491 1.83 6.75 -15.86
CA LEU A 491 1.30 8.09 -15.59
C LEU A 491 0.14 8.47 -16.53
N THR A 492 0.07 7.89 -17.73
CA THR A 492 -0.89 8.26 -18.78
C THR A 492 -1.87 7.14 -19.15
N VAL A 493 -1.94 6.07 -18.37
CA VAL A 493 -2.91 4.97 -18.56
C VAL A 493 -4.33 5.47 -18.38
N GLU A 494 -5.24 5.05 -19.26
CA GLU A 494 -6.68 5.34 -19.19
C GLU A 494 -7.33 4.73 -17.94
N ASP A 495 -8.37 5.40 -17.42
CA ASP A 495 -9.15 4.98 -16.24
C ASP A 495 -8.35 4.53 -15.01
N SER A 496 -7.11 5.03 -14.88
CA SER A 496 -6.21 4.74 -13.78
C SER A 496 -6.16 5.89 -12.78
N VAL A 497 -6.39 5.57 -11.50
CA VAL A 497 -6.21 6.52 -10.39
C VAL A 497 -4.74 6.91 -10.21
N ASP A 498 -3.81 6.04 -10.62
CA ASP A 498 -2.38 6.32 -10.51
C ASP A 498 -1.86 7.29 -11.56
N GLY A 499 -2.56 7.35 -12.69
CA GLY A 499 -2.39 8.30 -13.78
C GLY A 499 -3.51 9.33 -13.83
N SER A 500 -4.03 9.79 -12.69
CA SER A 500 -5.12 10.78 -12.65
C SER A 500 -4.74 12.14 -13.28
N LEU A 501 -5.76 12.94 -13.61
CA LEU A 501 -5.56 14.22 -14.29
C LEU A 501 -4.61 15.18 -13.54
N THR A 502 -4.66 15.15 -12.20
CA THR A 502 -3.88 16.02 -11.31
C THR A 502 -2.41 15.63 -11.32
N ARG A 503 -2.13 14.32 -11.27
CA ARG A 503 -0.78 13.75 -11.40
C ARG A 503 -0.18 14.01 -12.78
N ARG A 504 -0.96 13.82 -13.86
CA ARG A 504 -0.54 14.12 -15.24
C ARG A 504 -0.15 15.58 -15.39
N PHE A 505 -0.99 16.49 -14.92
CA PHE A 505 -0.75 17.93 -15.03
C PHE A 505 0.58 18.34 -14.42
N SER A 506 0.87 17.89 -13.18
CA SER A 506 2.13 18.17 -12.48
C SER A 506 3.37 17.82 -13.31
N VAL A 507 3.43 16.59 -13.83
CA VAL A 507 4.60 16.11 -14.57
C VAL A 507 4.70 16.75 -15.96
N LEU A 508 3.58 16.91 -16.67
CA LEU A 508 3.57 17.58 -17.98
C LEU A 508 4.01 19.04 -17.89
N ILE A 509 3.59 19.77 -16.85
CA ILE A 509 4.04 21.15 -16.60
C ILE A 509 5.51 21.20 -16.20
N LEU A 510 6.00 20.24 -15.40
CA LEU A 510 7.43 20.11 -15.10
C LEU A 510 8.24 19.96 -16.40
N LEU A 511 7.85 19.04 -17.28
CA LEU A 511 8.54 18.79 -18.56
C LEU A 511 8.45 20.00 -19.50
N LEU A 512 7.28 20.63 -19.62
CA LEU A 512 7.09 21.85 -20.41
C LEU A 512 8.02 22.98 -19.92
N CYS A 513 8.08 23.20 -18.60
CA CYS A 513 8.95 24.21 -18.01
C CYS A 513 10.44 23.88 -18.22
N LEU A 514 10.83 22.62 -18.03
CA LEU A 514 12.20 22.16 -18.21
C LEU A 514 12.67 22.39 -19.65
N PHE A 515 11.98 21.81 -20.63
CA PHE A 515 12.37 21.90 -22.04
C PHE A 515 12.19 23.32 -22.58
N GLY A 516 11.17 24.06 -22.13
CA GLY A 516 10.97 25.45 -22.47
C GLY A 516 12.13 26.36 -22.04
N VAL A 517 12.61 26.21 -20.80
CA VAL A 517 13.76 26.97 -20.29
C VAL A 517 15.05 26.55 -20.99
N ILE A 518 15.27 25.24 -21.25
CA ILE A 518 16.42 24.75 -22.03
C ILE A 518 16.45 25.42 -23.41
N ALA A 519 15.33 25.41 -24.13
CA ALA A 519 15.23 25.99 -25.47
C ALA A 519 15.57 27.49 -25.47
N VAL A 520 15.07 28.25 -24.47
CA VAL A 520 15.40 29.68 -24.33
C VAL A 520 16.88 29.89 -24.02
N LEU A 521 17.46 29.09 -23.12
CA LEU A 521 18.87 29.21 -22.75
C LEU A 521 19.80 28.87 -23.91
N LEU A 522 19.50 27.82 -24.68
CA LEU A 522 20.27 27.44 -25.87
C LEU A 522 20.14 28.49 -26.98
N ARG A 523 18.93 29.02 -27.21
CA ARG A 523 18.68 29.97 -28.31
C ARG A 523 19.20 31.38 -28.03
N ARG A 524 19.09 31.87 -26.79
CA ARG A 524 19.41 33.27 -26.43
C ARG A 524 20.67 33.41 -25.57
N GLY A 525 21.27 32.31 -25.10
CA GLY A 525 22.46 32.30 -24.24
C GLY A 525 22.24 32.82 -22.81
N SER A 526 21.17 33.59 -22.56
CA SER A 526 20.82 34.11 -21.24
C SER A 526 19.34 34.45 -21.10
N VAL A 527 18.86 34.53 -19.86
CA VAL A 527 17.56 35.11 -19.52
C VAL A 527 17.81 36.43 -18.79
N PRO A 528 17.63 37.60 -19.44
CA PRO A 528 17.93 38.88 -18.82
C PRO A 528 17.19 39.06 -17.49
N GLY A 529 17.89 39.44 -16.42
CA GLY A 529 17.31 39.59 -15.07
C GLY A 529 17.32 38.33 -14.21
N ALA A 530 17.59 37.16 -14.79
CA ALA A 530 18.00 35.96 -14.07
C ALA A 530 19.53 35.76 -14.22
N VAL A 531 20.12 35.03 -13.28
CA VAL A 531 21.55 34.71 -13.26
C VAL A 531 21.74 33.34 -13.91
N ASN A 532 22.44 33.31 -15.04
CA ASN A 532 22.60 32.10 -15.86
C ASN A 532 23.23 30.91 -15.12
N GLY A 533 24.21 31.13 -14.25
CA GLY A 533 24.95 30.04 -13.60
C GLY A 533 24.06 29.11 -12.77
N PRO A 534 23.34 29.61 -11.76
CA PRO A 534 22.37 28.83 -10.99
C PRO A 534 21.23 28.29 -11.86
N LEU A 535 20.80 29.08 -12.85
CA LEU A 535 19.71 28.67 -13.73
C LEU A 535 20.06 27.40 -14.54
N TRP A 536 21.27 27.33 -15.12
CA TRP A 536 21.77 26.10 -15.76
C TRP A 536 21.88 24.93 -14.79
N ARG A 537 22.25 25.19 -13.53
CA ARG A 537 22.33 24.12 -12.52
C ARG A 537 20.97 23.64 -12.04
N LEU A 538 19.95 24.49 -11.99
CA LEU A 538 18.56 24.10 -11.72
C LEU A 538 18.02 23.17 -12.82
N VAL A 539 18.19 23.58 -14.08
CA VAL A 539 17.83 22.79 -15.26
C VAL A 539 18.60 21.46 -15.28
N GLY A 540 19.92 21.50 -15.08
CA GLY A 540 20.76 20.32 -15.02
C GLY A 540 20.39 19.38 -13.88
N THR A 541 20.03 19.92 -12.71
CA THR A 541 19.58 19.11 -11.57
C THR A 541 18.31 18.34 -11.90
N THR A 542 17.36 18.99 -12.56
CA THR A 542 16.10 18.35 -12.98
C THR A 542 16.36 17.29 -14.05
N GLY A 543 17.16 17.60 -15.08
CA GLY A 543 17.49 16.65 -16.15
C GLY A 543 18.28 15.43 -15.66
N ILE A 544 19.32 15.64 -14.85
CA ILE A 544 20.08 14.54 -14.23
C ILE A 544 19.21 13.77 -13.23
N GLY A 545 18.34 14.45 -12.48
CA GLY A 545 17.40 13.79 -11.58
C GLY A 545 16.47 12.81 -12.32
N LEU A 546 15.90 13.21 -13.45
CA LEU A 546 15.09 12.33 -14.29
C LEU A 546 15.89 11.13 -14.82
N LEU A 547 17.15 11.33 -15.20
CA LEU A 547 18.04 10.24 -15.63
C LEU A 547 18.41 9.30 -14.48
N LEU A 548 18.56 9.80 -13.25
CA LEU A 548 18.86 8.99 -12.07
C LEU A 548 17.66 8.16 -11.57
N LEU A 549 16.48 8.31 -12.16
CA LEU A 549 15.36 7.39 -11.94
C LEU A 549 15.50 6.07 -12.74
N ILE A 550 16.25 6.05 -13.84
CA ILE A 550 16.49 4.85 -14.67
C ILE A 550 16.95 3.61 -13.85
N PRO A 551 17.95 3.71 -12.96
CA PRO A 551 18.46 2.56 -12.20
C PRO A 551 17.54 2.12 -11.04
N THR A 552 16.43 2.80 -10.79
CA THR A 552 15.52 2.38 -9.70
C THR A 552 14.87 1.02 -10.04
N PRO A 553 14.67 0.12 -9.06
CA PRO A 553 14.09 -1.20 -9.32
C PRO A 553 12.57 -1.12 -9.59
N THR A 554 11.85 -0.21 -8.92
CA THR A 554 10.40 0.00 -9.09
C THR A 554 10.13 1.31 -9.82
N LYS A 555 9.13 1.31 -10.73
CA LYS A 555 8.93 2.36 -11.75
C LYS A 555 7.60 3.09 -11.63
N TRP A 556 7.03 3.15 -10.42
CA TRP A 556 5.70 3.73 -10.18
C TRP A 556 5.63 5.23 -10.48
N ALA A 557 4.46 5.68 -10.95
CA ALA A 557 4.22 7.09 -11.29
C ALA A 557 4.29 8.02 -10.07
N VAL A 558 3.95 7.53 -8.87
CA VAL A 558 3.98 8.31 -7.62
C VAL A 558 5.37 8.86 -7.26
N GLN A 559 6.45 8.23 -7.74
CA GLN A 559 7.83 8.66 -7.46
C GLN A 559 8.18 10.04 -8.09
N PHE A 560 7.37 10.55 -9.02
CA PHE A 560 7.54 11.91 -9.54
C PHE A 560 7.36 13.00 -8.48
N GLY A 561 6.75 12.68 -7.32
CA GLY A 561 6.63 13.59 -6.17
C GLY A 561 7.96 14.18 -5.69
N ALA A 562 9.08 13.49 -5.91
CA ALA A 562 10.43 13.98 -5.59
C ALA A 562 10.81 15.29 -6.32
N PHE A 563 10.12 15.65 -7.41
CA PHE A 563 10.40 16.84 -8.22
C PHE A 563 9.53 18.06 -7.86
N ALA A 564 8.59 17.96 -6.92
CA ALA A 564 7.63 19.03 -6.61
C ALA A 564 8.32 20.38 -6.27
N GLY A 565 9.41 20.34 -5.50
CA GLY A 565 10.21 21.53 -5.20
C GLY A 565 10.89 22.15 -6.44
N LEU A 566 11.38 21.31 -7.36
CA LEU A 566 12.00 21.77 -8.61
C LEU A 566 10.96 22.33 -9.58
N ALA A 567 9.76 21.73 -9.62
CA ALA A 567 8.65 22.18 -10.46
C ALA A 567 8.25 23.62 -10.13
N GLY A 568 8.08 23.97 -8.86
CA GLY A 568 7.77 25.35 -8.44
C GLY A 568 8.85 26.37 -8.87
N ALA A 569 10.13 26.01 -8.73
CA ALA A 569 11.24 26.89 -9.11
C ALA A 569 11.33 27.07 -10.64
N LEU A 570 11.15 25.99 -11.40
CA LEU A 570 11.12 26.04 -12.87
C LEU A 570 9.91 26.80 -13.39
N GLY A 571 8.72 26.61 -12.80
CA GLY A 571 7.50 27.34 -13.16
C GLY A 571 7.68 28.86 -13.04
N ALA A 572 8.32 29.32 -11.96
CA ALA A 572 8.64 30.73 -11.76
C ALA A 572 9.54 31.29 -12.87
N VAL A 573 10.61 30.56 -13.19
CA VAL A 573 11.58 30.93 -14.23
C VAL A 573 10.92 30.94 -15.60
N THR A 574 10.13 29.93 -15.93
CA THR A 574 9.40 29.82 -17.20
C THR A 574 8.46 31.01 -17.37
N ALA A 575 7.61 31.30 -16.39
CA ALA A 575 6.68 32.43 -16.43
C ALA A 575 7.41 33.77 -16.63
N PHE A 576 8.55 33.96 -15.95
CA PHE A 576 9.36 35.18 -16.10
C PHE A 576 10.06 35.29 -17.45
N ALA A 577 10.66 34.20 -17.93
CA ALA A 577 11.37 34.16 -19.20
C ALA A 577 10.41 34.33 -20.37
N PHE A 578 9.30 33.60 -20.36
CA PHE A 578 8.32 33.59 -21.44
C PHE A 578 7.51 34.88 -21.52
N ALA A 579 7.29 35.57 -20.39
CA ALA A 579 6.71 36.92 -20.42
C ALA A 579 7.51 37.86 -21.33
N ARG A 580 8.84 37.83 -21.25
CA ARG A 580 9.69 38.68 -22.09
C ARG A 580 9.77 38.19 -23.53
N VAL A 581 9.91 36.88 -23.72
CA VAL A 581 9.94 36.28 -25.07
C VAL A 581 8.63 36.54 -25.82
N GLY A 582 7.48 36.45 -25.13
CA GLY A 582 6.15 36.71 -25.66
C GLY A 582 5.87 38.20 -25.94
N LEU A 583 6.42 39.11 -25.12
CA LEU A 583 6.33 40.56 -25.40
C LEU A 583 7.08 40.96 -26.68
N HIS A 584 8.17 40.26 -27.01
CA HIS A 584 8.88 40.49 -28.27
C HIS A 584 8.16 39.89 -29.48
N SER A 585 7.34 38.84 -29.34
CA SER A 585 6.69 38.16 -30.47
C SER A 585 5.32 37.59 -30.11
N ARG A 586 4.28 38.07 -30.82
CA ARG A 586 2.90 37.55 -30.72
C ARG A 586 2.82 36.06 -31.02
N ARG A 587 3.59 35.58 -32.00
CA ARG A 587 3.65 34.16 -32.38
C ARG A 587 4.14 33.29 -31.21
N ASN A 588 5.20 33.69 -30.52
CA ASN A 588 5.74 32.90 -29.41
C ASN A 588 4.78 32.88 -28.21
N LEU A 589 4.05 33.98 -27.97
CA LEU A 589 2.99 34.00 -26.96
C LEU A 589 1.85 33.03 -27.32
N ALA A 590 1.38 33.06 -28.57
CA ALA A 590 0.34 32.15 -29.04
C ALA A 590 0.78 30.68 -28.99
N LEU A 591 2.04 30.38 -29.34
CA LEU A 591 2.61 29.03 -29.22
C LEU A 591 2.64 28.55 -27.77
N TYR A 592 3.02 29.41 -26.83
CA TYR A 592 3.04 29.07 -25.42
C TYR A 592 1.63 28.79 -24.88
N VAL A 593 0.64 29.60 -25.24
CA VAL A 593 -0.77 29.37 -24.87
C VAL A 593 -1.27 28.07 -25.49
N THR A 594 -0.95 27.80 -26.75
CA THR A 594 -1.29 26.54 -27.44
C THR A 594 -0.72 25.33 -26.70
N ALA A 595 0.56 25.39 -26.29
CA ALA A 595 1.20 24.32 -25.54
C ALA A 595 0.53 24.07 -24.19
N LEU A 596 0.13 25.12 -23.47
CA LEU A 596 -0.60 24.98 -22.19
C LEU A 596 -2.00 24.38 -22.39
N LEU A 597 -2.72 24.79 -23.44
CA LEU A 597 -4.03 24.22 -23.78
C LEU A 597 -3.92 22.74 -24.17
N PHE A 598 -2.86 22.37 -24.90
CA PHE A 598 -2.60 20.98 -25.24
C PHE A 598 -2.27 20.13 -24.00
N VAL A 599 -1.45 20.64 -23.07
CA VAL A 599 -1.19 19.98 -21.78
C VAL A 599 -2.48 19.81 -20.98
N LEU A 600 -3.36 20.83 -20.94
CA LEU A 600 -4.66 20.72 -20.27
C LEU A 600 -5.56 19.69 -20.93
N ALA A 601 -5.62 19.64 -22.26
CA ALA A 601 -6.37 18.62 -23.00
C ALA A 601 -5.90 17.21 -22.60
N TRP A 602 -4.59 17.01 -22.48
CA TRP A 602 -4.02 15.71 -22.17
C TRP A 602 -4.15 15.32 -20.69
N ALA A 603 -4.06 16.29 -19.78
CA ALA A 603 -4.31 16.06 -18.36
C ALA A 603 -5.79 15.70 -18.12
N THR A 604 -6.71 16.48 -18.69
CA THR A 604 -8.17 16.33 -18.48
C THR A 604 -8.80 15.15 -19.24
N SER A 605 -8.02 14.32 -19.93
CA SER A 605 -8.51 13.04 -20.46
C SER A 605 -8.44 11.89 -19.45
N GLY A 606 -7.81 12.10 -18.29
CA GLY A 606 -7.83 11.14 -17.17
C GLY A 606 -8.98 11.43 -16.20
N ILE A 607 -9.28 10.44 -15.35
CA ILE A 607 -10.22 10.58 -14.23
C ILE A 607 -9.66 11.50 -13.13
N ASN A 608 -10.54 12.05 -12.29
CA ASN A 608 -10.21 12.79 -11.07
C ASN A 608 -10.19 11.86 -9.85
N GLY A 609 -9.58 10.68 -10.02
CA GLY A 609 -9.49 9.65 -8.98
C GLY A 609 -8.30 9.85 -8.05
N TRP A 610 -8.52 9.51 -6.79
CA TRP A 610 -7.57 9.38 -5.68
C TRP A 610 -7.53 7.92 -5.21
N PHE A 611 -6.75 7.64 -4.17
CA PHE A 611 -6.61 6.27 -3.65
C PHE A 611 -7.79 5.86 -2.76
N TYR A 612 -8.37 4.69 -3.01
CA TYR A 612 -9.34 4.00 -2.15
C TYR A 612 -10.45 4.93 -1.58
N ASN A 613 -10.43 5.20 -0.27
CA ASN A 613 -11.42 5.99 0.47
C ASN A 613 -11.38 7.50 0.13
N ALA A 614 -10.28 7.99 -0.44
CA ALA A 614 -10.13 9.40 -0.80
C ALA A 614 -11.03 9.80 -1.99
N ASN A 615 -11.66 8.84 -2.67
CA ASN A 615 -12.63 9.10 -3.74
C ASN A 615 -14.03 9.47 -3.26
N TYR A 616 -14.34 9.30 -1.97
CA TYR A 616 -15.72 9.39 -1.50
C TYR A 616 -16.25 10.82 -1.60
N GLY A 617 -17.10 11.08 -2.61
CA GLY A 617 -17.69 12.39 -2.89
C GLY A 617 -16.93 13.26 -3.90
N VAL A 618 -15.81 12.78 -4.42
CA VAL A 618 -14.99 13.50 -5.40
C VAL A 618 -15.72 13.53 -6.75
N PRO A 619 -15.87 14.70 -7.40
CA PRO A 619 -16.43 14.76 -8.75
C PRO A 619 -15.54 14.04 -9.76
N TRP A 620 -16.14 13.26 -10.67
CA TRP A 620 -15.45 12.57 -11.76
C TRP A 620 -14.33 11.63 -11.31
N PHE A 621 -14.51 10.94 -10.18
CA PHE A 621 -13.53 9.96 -9.68
C PHE A 621 -13.50 8.67 -10.51
N ASP A 622 -14.61 8.37 -11.19
CA ASP A 622 -14.93 7.15 -11.92
C ASP A 622 -14.92 7.32 -13.45
N LYS A 623 -14.99 8.57 -13.93
CA LYS A 623 -15.04 8.92 -15.35
C LYS A 623 -14.28 10.20 -15.64
N GLN A 624 -13.93 10.43 -16.91
CA GLN A 624 -13.28 11.69 -17.30
C GLN A 624 -14.21 12.90 -17.09
N PRO A 625 -13.67 14.10 -16.84
CA PRO A 625 -14.46 15.32 -16.71
C PRO A 625 -15.29 15.63 -17.96
N VAL A 626 -16.59 15.86 -17.74
CA VAL A 626 -17.56 16.23 -18.79
C VAL A 626 -18.34 17.48 -18.39
N ILE A 627 -18.66 18.33 -19.39
CA ILE A 627 -19.51 19.50 -19.23
C ILE A 627 -20.63 19.41 -20.28
N VAL A 628 -21.89 19.35 -19.83
CA VAL A 628 -23.09 19.27 -20.70
C VAL A 628 -22.93 18.15 -21.76
N GLY A 629 -22.48 16.97 -21.33
CA GLY A 629 -22.29 15.79 -22.19
C GLY A 629 -21.01 15.78 -23.05
N TYR A 630 -20.24 16.87 -23.11
CA TYR A 630 -18.99 16.93 -23.86
C TYR A 630 -17.76 16.74 -22.96
N PRO A 631 -16.82 15.85 -23.32
CA PRO A 631 -15.55 15.72 -22.61
C PRO A 631 -14.74 17.02 -22.61
N VAL A 632 -14.24 17.41 -21.43
CA VAL A 632 -13.43 18.63 -21.26
C VAL A 632 -12.14 18.57 -22.06
N THR A 633 -11.56 17.37 -22.23
CA THR A 633 -10.39 17.15 -23.09
C THR A 633 -10.62 17.62 -24.53
N THR A 634 -11.79 17.33 -25.12
CA THR A 634 -12.15 17.75 -26.48
C THR A 634 -12.25 19.28 -26.59
N ILE A 635 -12.82 19.93 -25.57
CA ILE A 635 -12.93 21.39 -25.53
C ILE A 635 -11.54 22.03 -25.55
N PHE A 636 -10.63 21.58 -24.67
CA PHE A 636 -9.26 22.09 -24.64
C PHE A 636 -8.47 21.77 -25.91
N LEU A 637 -8.70 20.60 -26.52
CA LEU A 637 -8.05 20.22 -27.77
C LEU A 637 -8.49 21.13 -28.93
N VAL A 638 -9.78 21.43 -29.07
CA VAL A 638 -10.29 22.36 -30.09
C VAL A 638 -9.71 23.75 -29.88
N LEU A 639 -9.64 24.23 -28.63
CA LEU A 639 -9.01 25.51 -28.30
C LEU A 639 -7.50 25.51 -28.62
N ALA A 640 -6.80 24.41 -28.36
CA ALA A 640 -5.39 24.25 -28.70
C ALA A 640 -5.18 24.28 -30.22
N ILE A 641 -6.01 23.57 -31.00
CA ILE A 641 -5.96 23.59 -32.47
C ILE A 641 -6.23 25.00 -32.99
N ALA A 642 -7.27 25.68 -32.51
CA ALA A 642 -7.58 27.06 -32.92
C ALA A 642 -6.43 28.04 -32.60
N CYS A 643 -5.83 27.93 -31.41
CA CYS A 643 -4.66 28.74 -31.03
C CYS A 643 -3.41 28.38 -31.85
N GLY A 644 -3.24 27.11 -32.21
CA GLY A 644 -2.19 26.63 -33.10
C GLY A 644 -2.34 27.18 -34.52
N LEU A 645 -3.55 27.18 -35.08
CA LEU A 645 -3.85 27.81 -36.36
C LEU A 645 -3.59 29.32 -36.33
N LEU A 646 -3.97 30.01 -35.24
CA LEU A 646 -3.63 31.41 -35.03
C LEU A 646 -2.10 31.62 -34.98
N THR A 647 -1.37 30.72 -34.32
CA THR A 647 0.10 30.73 -34.28
C THR A 647 0.69 30.58 -35.68
N GLY A 648 0.16 29.66 -36.49
CA GLY A 648 0.55 29.46 -37.89
C GLY A 648 0.25 30.69 -38.77
N TRP A 649 -0.93 31.29 -38.62
CA TRP A 649 -1.29 32.52 -39.32
C TRP A 649 -0.36 33.69 -38.92
N LEU A 650 -0.09 33.86 -37.62
CA LEU A 650 0.89 34.85 -37.14
C LEU A 650 2.28 34.58 -37.68
N HIS A 651 2.63 33.31 -37.92
CA HIS A 651 3.91 32.94 -38.50
C HIS A 651 4.02 33.38 -39.96
N PHE A 652 3.05 33.03 -40.81
CA PHE A 652 3.04 33.41 -42.23
C PHE A 652 2.88 34.91 -42.45
N ARG A 653 2.16 35.60 -41.57
CA ARG A 653 1.97 37.05 -41.67
C ARG A 653 3.27 37.85 -41.46
N MET A 654 4.29 37.27 -40.80
CA MET A 654 5.54 38.00 -40.53
C MET A 654 6.25 38.44 -41.80
N ASP A 655 6.09 37.71 -42.91
CA ASP A 655 6.73 38.03 -44.19
C ASP A 655 6.15 39.29 -44.83
N TYR A 656 4.87 39.60 -44.56
CA TYR A 656 4.15 40.74 -45.14
C TYR A 656 4.03 41.94 -44.18
N ALA A 657 3.91 41.70 -42.88
CA ALA A 657 3.71 42.75 -41.86
C ALA A 657 4.98 43.12 -41.07
N GLY A 658 6.07 42.39 -41.30
CA GLY A 658 7.32 42.51 -40.53
C GLY A 658 7.18 42.04 -39.07
N HIS A 659 8.26 42.23 -38.30
CA HIS A 659 8.31 41.87 -36.89
C HIS A 659 7.95 43.07 -35.99
N THR A 660 6.66 43.37 -35.85
CA THR A 660 6.20 44.42 -34.92
C THR A 660 6.16 43.90 -33.49
N GLN A 661 7.02 44.45 -32.63
CA GLN A 661 6.99 44.14 -31.20
C GLN A 661 5.67 44.59 -30.58
N VAL A 662 5.21 43.87 -29.55
CA VAL A 662 4.01 44.25 -28.81
C VAL A 662 4.37 45.43 -27.91
N ALA A 663 3.56 46.49 -27.93
CA ALA A 663 3.77 47.62 -27.03
C ALA A 663 3.78 47.14 -25.56
N ASP A 664 4.83 47.47 -24.81
CA ASP A 664 5.02 47.06 -23.42
C ASP A 664 4.15 47.92 -22.48
N THR A 665 2.84 47.73 -22.59
CA THR A 665 1.83 48.31 -21.71
C THR A 665 1.57 47.38 -20.51
N GLY A 666 1.02 47.93 -19.42
CA GLY A 666 0.65 47.13 -18.25
C GLY A 666 -0.24 45.93 -18.59
N ARG A 667 -1.17 46.09 -19.53
CA ARG A 667 -2.05 45.02 -20.03
C ARG A 667 -1.28 43.89 -20.70
N ASN A 668 -0.41 44.21 -21.67
CA ASN A 668 0.30 43.21 -22.46
C ASN A 668 1.34 42.47 -21.60
N ARG A 669 1.97 43.16 -20.64
CA ARG A 669 2.91 42.56 -19.68
C ARG A 669 2.22 41.55 -18.75
N ALA A 670 1.00 41.85 -18.30
CA ALA A 670 0.20 40.90 -17.53
C ALA A 670 -0.18 39.69 -18.40
N LEU A 671 -0.76 39.90 -19.57
CA LEU A 671 -1.20 38.83 -20.48
C LEU A 671 -0.08 37.85 -20.89
N ALA A 672 1.15 38.33 -21.05
CA ALA A 672 2.27 37.47 -21.41
C ALA A 672 2.82 36.62 -20.24
N SER A 673 2.56 37.03 -18.99
CA SER A 673 3.13 36.38 -17.79
C SER A 673 2.15 35.50 -17.02
N THR A 674 0.84 35.71 -17.17
CA THR A 674 -0.22 34.99 -16.46
C THR A 674 -0.65 33.61 -16.99
N PRO A 675 -0.38 33.15 -18.23
CA PRO A 675 -0.98 31.91 -18.74
C PRO A 675 -0.73 30.68 -17.85
N LEU A 676 0.51 30.44 -17.43
CA LEU A 676 0.83 29.32 -16.53
C LEU A 676 0.26 29.50 -15.11
N LEU A 677 0.18 30.75 -14.63
CA LEU A 677 -0.46 31.04 -13.34
C LEU A 677 -1.93 30.64 -13.37
N ILE A 678 -2.65 31.00 -14.43
CA ILE A 678 -4.09 30.73 -14.57
C ILE A 678 -4.33 29.22 -14.54
N VAL A 679 -3.63 28.46 -15.38
CA VAL A 679 -3.86 27.00 -15.45
C VAL A 679 -3.44 26.29 -14.16
N ALA A 680 -2.35 26.72 -13.52
CA ALA A 680 -1.91 26.14 -12.25
C ALA A 680 -2.89 26.45 -11.11
N VAL A 681 -3.42 27.69 -11.02
CA VAL A 681 -4.42 28.06 -10.02
C VAL A 681 -5.73 27.30 -10.24
N ILE A 682 -6.19 27.15 -11.50
CA ILE A 682 -7.38 26.36 -11.81
C ILE A 682 -7.19 24.91 -11.32
N MET A 683 -6.02 24.30 -11.56
CA MET A 683 -5.75 22.93 -11.13
C MET A 683 -5.72 22.81 -9.60
N VAL A 684 -5.05 23.74 -8.91
CA VAL A 684 -5.03 23.76 -7.43
C VAL A 684 -6.43 23.94 -6.83
N VAL A 685 -7.26 24.80 -7.44
CA VAL A 685 -8.65 24.99 -7.01
C VAL A 685 -9.50 23.77 -7.29
N LEU A 686 -9.29 23.07 -8.41
CA LEU A 686 -9.96 21.80 -8.72
C LEU A 686 -9.61 20.73 -7.67
N GLU A 687 -8.32 20.56 -7.39
CA GLU A 687 -7.80 19.60 -6.41
C GLU A 687 -8.35 19.88 -5.00
N LEU A 688 -8.09 21.08 -4.45
CA LEU A 688 -8.56 21.47 -3.12
C LEU A 688 -10.10 21.49 -3.04
N GLY A 689 -10.74 22.07 -4.05
CA GLY A 689 -12.18 22.20 -4.12
C GLY A 689 -12.88 20.84 -4.15
N SER A 690 -12.32 19.86 -4.86
CA SER A 690 -12.89 18.51 -4.92
C SER A 690 -12.94 17.83 -3.55
N MET A 691 -11.87 17.91 -2.76
CA MET A 691 -11.78 17.29 -1.44
C MET A 691 -12.56 18.05 -0.36
N VAL A 692 -12.54 19.39 -0.41
CA VAL A 692 -13.35 20.22 0.50
C VAL A 692 -14.84 20.00 0.23
N LYS A 693 -15.25 19.98 -1.04
CA LYS A 693 -16.65 19.70 -1.43
C LYS A 693 -17.07 18.30 -1.00
N ALA A 694 -16.22 17.29 -1.20
CA ALA A 694 -16.48 15.93 -0.76
C ALA A 694 -16.69 15.86 0.77
N THR A 695 -15.80 16.49 1.54
CA THR A 695 -15.86 16.51 3.01
C THR A 695 -17.11 17.22 3.54
N VAL A 696 -17.43 18.39 2.98
CA VAL A 696 -18.59 19.19 3.43
C VAL A 696 -19.92 18.60 2.96
N GLY A 697 -19.98 18.17 1.69
CA GLY A 697 -21.22 17.75 1.05
C GLY A 697 -21.76 16.38 1.50
N ARG A 698 -20.89 15.49 2.01
CA ARG A 698 -21.29 14.16 2.48
C ARG A 698 -21.52 14.06 3.98
N TYR A 699 -21.25 15.11 4.76
CA TYR A 699 -21.37 15.03 6.22
C TYR A 699 -22.82 14.71 6.66
N PRO A 700 -23.04 13.72 7.55
CA PRO A 700 -22.07 13.09 8.46
C PRO A 700 -21.38 11.81 7.94
N VAL A 701 -21.66 11.34 6.72
CA VAL A 701 -21.06 10.12 6.15
C VAL A 701 -19.54 10.21 6.13
N TYR A 702 -18.86 9.05 6.31
CA TYR A 702 -17.42 8.94 6.34
C TYR A 702 -16.74 9.67 5.16
N THR A 703 -15.79 10.53 5.51
CA THR A 703 -14.78 11.07 4.60
C THR A 703 -13.46 11.16 5.35
N ILE A 704 -12.34 11.12 4.62
CA ILE A 704 -11.03 11.28 5.24
C ILE A 704 -10.88 12.62 5.99
N GLY A 705 -11.51 13.69 5.48
CA GLY A 705 -11.55 14.98 6.15
C GLY A 705 -12.33 14.94 7.46
N ALA A 706 -13.51 14.29 7.47
CA ALA A 706 -14.31 14.12 8.68
C ALA A 706 -13.57 13.30 9.74
N ALA A 707 -12.91 12.21 9.36
CA ALA A 707 -12.12 11.37 10.26
C ALA A 707 -10.96 12.16 10.92
N ASN A 708 -10.21 12.96 10.14
CA ASN A 708 -9.13 13.79 10.71
C ASN A 708 -9.68 14.89 11.63
N ILE A 709 -10.82 15.50 11.30
CA ILE A 709 -11.47 16.50 12.15
C ILE A 709 -11.98 15.86 13.45
N ALA A 710 -12.56 14.67 13.39
CA ALA A 710 -13.00 13.91 14.56
C ALA A 710 -11.81 13.53 15.46
N ALA A 711 -10.70 13.06 14.89
CA ALA A 711 -9.46 12.80 15.63
C ALA A 711 -8.93 14.06 16.33
N LEU A 712 -8.91 15.22 15.66
CA LEU A 712 -8.49 16.48 16.27
C LEU A 712 -9.41 16.94 17.41
N ARG A 713 -10.73 16.80 17.25
CA ARG A 713 -11.73 17.17 18.27
C ARG A 713 -11.70 16.27 19.49
N SER A 714 -11.45 14.97 19.28
CA SER A 714 -11.45 13.94 20.33
C SER A 714 -10.09 13.80 21.03
N GLY A 715 -9.07 14.57 20.64
CA GLY A 715 -7.71 14.42 21.16
C GLY A 715 -7.02 13.12 20.72
N GLY A 716 -7.45 12.54 19.59
CA GLY A 716 -6.86 11.34 18.99
C GLY A 716 -7.48 10.02 19.46
N THR A 717 -8.68 10.05 20.04
CA THR A 717 -9.37 8.84 20.56
C THR A 717 -10.41 8.26 19.60
N SER A 718 -10.83 8.99 18.56
CA SER A 718 -11.69 8.44 17.49
C SER A 718 -10.93 7.48 16.58
N CYS A 719 -11.60 6.40 16.18
CA CYS A 719 -11.04 5.30 15.41
C CYS A 719 -11.32 5.39 13.91
N ALA A 720 -11.62 6.60 13.44
CA ALA A 720 -11.82 6.91 12.02
C ALA A 720 -12.85 5.96 11.39
N MET A 721 -12.44 5.10 10.45
CA MET A 721 -13.39 4.29 9.68
C MET A 721 -14.08 3.21 10.53
N ALA A 722 -13.45 2.76 11.63
CA ALA A 722 -14.04 1.78 12.52
C ALA A 722 -15.31 2.29 13.24
N ASP A 723 -15.43 3.61 13.40
CA ASP A 723 -16.59 4.25 14.05
C ASP A 723 -17.80 4.35 13.07
N ASP A 724 -17.54 4.32 11.75
CA ASP A 724 -18.55 4.49 10.71
C ASP A 724 -18.91 3.19 9.96
N VAL A 725 -18.09 2.13 10.10
CA VAL A 725 -18.43 0.80 9.58
C VAL A 725 -19.32 0.07 10.57
N LEU A 726 -20.47 -0.40 10.08
CA LEU A 726 -21.44 -1.19 10.82
C LEU A 726 -21.26 -2.67 10.48
N VAL A 727 -21.22 -3.52 11.50
CA VAL A 727 -20.97 -4.96 11.39
C VAL A 727 -22.16 -5.72 11.95
N GLU A 728 -22.56 -6.77 11.25
CA GLU A 728 -23.57 -7.75 11.67
C GLU A 728 -22.84 -8.99 12.22
N ALA A 729 -22.70 -9.09 13.56
CA ALA A 729 -21.87 -10.13 14.18
C ALA A 729 -22.50 -11.54 14.15
N ASP A 730 -23.83 -11.61 14.29
CA ASP A 730 -24.64 -12.81 14.09
C ASP A 730 -25.73 -12.49 13.05
N THR A 731 -25.55 -13.03 11.86
CA THR A 731 -26.45 -12.85 10.71
C THR A 731 -27.82 -13.49 10.93
N ASN A 732 -27.93 -14.46 11.85
CA ASN A 732 -29.17 -15.21 12.10
C ASN A 732 -30.12 -14.48 13.06
N ALA A 733 -29.60 -13.64 13.97
CA ALA A 733 -30.38 -12.90 14.95
C ALA A 733 -31.40 -11.92 14.33
N GLY A 734 -31.11 -11.43 13.11
CA GLY A 734 -31.95 -10.48 12.39
C GLY A 734 -33.05 -11.11 11.52
N MET A 735 -33.08 -12.45 11.39
CA MET A 735 -33.95 -13.16 10.45
C MET A 735 -35.43 -12.88 10.73
N LEU A 736 -36.16 -12.40 9.72
CA LEU A 736 -37.58 -12.13 9.90
C LEU A 736 -38.37 -13.44 9.91
N GLN A 737 -39.39 -13.48 10.75
CA GLN A 737 -40.32 -14.60 10.80
C GLN A 737 -41.55 -14.31 9.94
N PRO A 738 -42.09 -15.29 9.20
CA PRO A 738 -43.34 -15.13 8.48
C PRO A 738 -44.48 -14.87 9.48
N VAL A 739 -45.44 -14.02 9.11
CA VAL A 739 -46.64 -13.82 9.94
C VAL A 739 -47.39 -15.15 10.05
N PRO A 740 -47.75 -15.60 11.28
CA PRO A 740 -48.46 -16.86 11.49
C PRO A 740 -49.79 -16.95 10.74
N GLY A 741 -50.20 -18.16 10.36
CA GLY A 741 -51.51 -18.41 9.74
C GLY A 741 -51.59 -18.19 8.22
N GLN A 742 -50.46 -17.89 7.56
CA GLN A 742 -50.37 -17.87 6.10
C GLN A 742 -50.31 -19.29 5.52
N ARG A 743 -50.75 -19.43 4.27
CA ARG A 743 -50.62 -20.66 3.49
C ARG A 743 -49.36 -20.58 2.62
N PHE A 744 -48.60 -21.66 2.57
CA PHE A 744 -47.46 -21.83 1.68
C PHE A 744 -47.36 -23.29 1.23
N GLY A 745 -46.67 -23.51 0.10
CA GLY A 745 -46.51 -24.80 -0.54
C GLY A 745 -45.38 -25.64 0.05
N GLU A 746 -44.91 -26.62 -0.73
CA GLU A 746 -43.94 -27.64 -0.29
C GLU A 746 -42.56 -27.08 0.12
N TYR A 747 -42.13 -25.97 -0.48
CA TYR A 747 -40.83 -25.35 -0.20
C TYR A 747 -40.84 -24.30 0.92
N GLY A 748 -41.94 -24.23 1.68
CA GLY A 748 -42.06 -23.36 2.85
C GLY A 748 -42.34 -21.88 2.53
N PRO A 749 -42.24 -20.99 3.54
CA PRO A 749 -42.68 -19.60 3.45
C PRO A 749 -41.87 -18.75 2.46
N LEU A 750 -40.64 -19.15 2.10
CA LEU A 750 -39.84 -18.45 1.11
C LEU A 750 -40.36 -18.65 -0.32
N GLY A 751 -40.87 -19.85 -0.64
CA GLY A 751 -41.50 -20.15 -1.93
C GLY A 751 -42.94 -19.65 -2.08
N GLY A 752 -43.61 -19.34 -0.97
CA GLY A 752 -45.00 -18.87 -0.97
C GLY A 752 -45.99 -19.96 -1.41
N GLU A 753 -47.08 -19.59 -2.08
CA GLU A 753 -48.15 -20.53 -2.44
C GLU A 753 -47.81 -21.41 -3.65
N ASN A 754 -47.30 -20.82 -4.74
CA ASN A 754 -47.06 -21.52 -6.02
C ASN A 754 -45.75 -21.03 -6.68
N PRO A 755 -44.56 -21.40 -6.15
CA PRO A 755 -43.30 -21.09 -6.82
C PRO A 755 -43.18 -21.89 -8.14
N VAL A 756 -42.76 -21.22 -9.21
CA VAL A 756 -42.52 -21.82 -10.54
C VAL A 756 -41.05 -21.68 -10.87
N GLY A 757 -40.36 -22.76 -11.22
CA GLY A 757 -38.94 -22.75 -11.63
C GLY A 757 -37.92 -22.37 -10.54
N PHE A 758 -38.37 -21.94 -9.35
CA PHE A 758 -37.52 -21.74 -8.19
C PHE A 758 -37.53 -23.01 -7.33
N THR A 759 -36.35 -23.59 -7.07
CA THR A 759 -36.19 -24.80 -6.26
C THR A 759 -35.17 -24.58 -5.12
N PRO A 760 -35.21 -25.37 -4.04
CA PRO A 760 -34.26 -25.25 -2.94
C PRO A 760 -32.78 -25.46 -3.32
N ASN A 761 -32.53 -26.24 -4.37
CA ASN A 761 -31.18 -26.55 -4.88
C ASN A 761 -30.85 -25.81 -6.18
N GLY A 762 -31.69 -24.86 -6.61
CA GLY A 762 -31.51 -24.08 -7.84
C GLY A 762 -30.47 -22.96 -7.72
N VAL A 763 -29.36 -23.21 -7.02
CA VAL A 763 -28.20 -22.33 -6.95
C VAL A 763 -27.01 -23.09 -7.54
N SER A 764 -26.32 -22.48 -8.51
CA SER A 764 -25.14 -23.10 -9.11
C SER A 764 -24.05 -23.33 -8.06
N ASP A 765 -23.32 -24.44 -8.23
CA ASP A 765 -22.12 -24.75 -7.44
C ASP A 765 -20.93 -23.83 -7.78
N THR A 766 -20.92 -23.23 -8.97
CA THR A 766 -19.83 -22.39 -9.50
C THR A 766 -20.29 -20.95 -9.72
N LEU A 767 -19.95 -20.05 -8.78
CA LEU A 767 -20.40 -18.65 -8.81
C LEU A 767 -19.39 -17.67 -9.41
N GLU A 768 -18.58 -18.12 -10.37
CA GLU A 768 -17.56 -17.30 -11.04
C GLU A 768 -18.15 -16.01 -11.67
N PRO A 769 -17.53 -14.83 -11.43
CA PRO A 769 -17.86 -13.62 -12.17
C PRO A 769 -17.69 -13.87 -13.68
N ALA A 770 -18.64 -13.41 -14.49
CA ALA A 770 -18.60 -13.60 -15.95
C ALA A 770 -17.39 -12.92 -16.60
N GLU A 771 -16.94 -11.79 -16.03
CA GLU A 771 -15.72 -11.10 -16.44
C GLU A 771 -14.76 -11.04 -15.24
N PRO A 772 -13.49 -11.40 -15.43
CA PRO A 772 -12.50 -11.28 -14.37
C PRO A 772 -12.14 -9.81 -14.15
N VAL A 773 -11.59 -9.51 -12.97
CA VAL A 773 -11.13 -8.16 -12.67
C VAL A 773 -9.82 -7.92 -13.42
N ALA A 774 -9.84 -6.99 -14.37
CA ALA A 774 -8.64 -6.47 -15.00
C ALA A 774 -8.07 -5.31 -14.19
N ALA A 775 -6.85 -5.49 -13.67
CA ALA A 775 -6.10 -4.42 -13.05
C ALA A 775 -5.53 -3.49 -14.13
N ASN A 776 -5.54 -2.19 -13.83
CA ASN A 776 -4.85 -1.22 -14.68
C ASN A 776 -3.34 -1.35 -14.46
N PRO A 777 -2.52 -1.31 -15.53
CA PRO A 777 -1.08 -1.35 -15.38
C PRO A 777 -0.58 -0.13 -14.59
N GLY A 778 0.37 -0.36 -13.69
CA GLY A 778 0.94 0.70 -12.85
C GLY A 778 0.36 0.81 -11.45
N THR A 779 -0.61 -0.04 -11.08
CA THR A 779 -1.13 -0.14 -9.71
C THR A 779 -0.01 -0.50 -8.72
N PRO A 780 0.29 0.36 -7.72
CA PRO A 780 1.21 0.03 -6.65
C PRO A 780 0.74 -1.21 -5.87
N ASN A 781 1.70 -1.96 -5.35
CA ASN A 781 1.45 -3.18 -4.57
C ASN A 781 0.72 -4.27 -5.38
N SER A 782 1.13 -4.47 -6.63
CA SER A 782 0.74 -5.58 -7.50
C SER A 782 2.01 -6.20 -8.09
N ASP A 783 2.04 -7.53 -8.19
CA ASP A 783 3.19 -8.28 -8.74
C ASP A 783 2.92 -8.86 -10.14
N GLY A 784 1.76 -8.52 -10.73
CA GLY A 784 1.40 -8.93 -12.07
C GLY A 784 2.46 -8.54 -13.12
N PRO A 785 2.69 -9.38 -14.15
CA PRO A 785 3.62 -9.06 -15.23
C PRO A 785 3.28 -7.74 -15.91
N VAL A 786 4.30 -6.95 -16.25
CA VAL A 786 4.09 -5.61 -16.83
C VAL A 786 3.80 -5.60 -18.33
N ASP A 787 4.03 -6.74 -19.00
CA ASP A 787 3.87 -6.94 -20.44
C ASP A 787 2.52 -7.58 -20.82
N LYS A 788 1.66 -7.87 -19.82
CA LYS A 788 0.35 -8.50 -19.99
C LYS A 788 -0.67 -7.84 -19.06
N PRO A 789 -1.97 -7.89 -19.40
CA PRO A 789 -3.01 -7.49 -18.46
C PRO A 789 -2.91 -8.32 -17.19
N ASN A 790 -3.01 -7.67 -16.04
CA ASN A 790 -3.07 -8.35 -14.76
C ASN A 790 -4.53 -8.71 -14.47
N ILE A 791 -4.84 -9.99 -14.61
CA ILE A 791 -6.19 -10.55 -14.49
C ILE A 791 -6.29 -11.33 -13.20
N GLY A 792 -7.30 -11.04 -12.40
CA GLY A 792 -7.59 -11.80 -11.19
C GLY A 792 -9.08 -12.10 -11.05
N VAL A 793 -9.36 -13.25 -10.44
CA VAL A 793 -10.68 -13.64 -9.95
C VAL A 793 -10.54 -13.88 -8.46
N GLY A 794 -11.55 -13.52 -7.69
CA GLY A 794 -11.57 -13.75 -6.26
C GLY A 794 -12.99 -13.74 -5.72
N TYR A 795 -13.10 -14.15 -4.47
CA TYR A 795 -14.35 -14.18 -3.73
C TYR A 795 -14.10 -13.68 -2.31
N ALA A 796 -15.16 -13.20 -1.67
CA ALA A 796 -15.15 -13.16 -0.22
C ALA A 796 -15.27 -14.60 0.33
N ALA A 797 -14.73 -14.85 1.52
CA ALA A 797 -14.76 -16.18 2.11
C ALA A 797 -16.17 -16.81 2.13
N GLY A 798 -16.28 -18.01 1.53
CA GLY A 798 -17.52 -18.79 1.51
C GLY A 798 -18.60 -18.30 0.52
N THR A 799 -18.34 -17.27 -0.31
CA THR A 799 -19.36 -16.73 -1.23
C THR A 799 -19.29 -17.30 -2.64
N GLY A 800 -18.31 -18.16 -2.93
CA GLY A 800 -18.04 -18.72 -4.26
C GLY A 800 -18.90 -19.92 -4.69
N GLY A 801 -19.74 -20.45 -3.80
CA GLY A 801 -20.60 -21.61 -4.07
C GLY A 801 -20.16 -22.86 -3.32
N GLY A 802 -20.65 -24.02 -3.75
CA GLY A 802 -20.40 -25.32 -3.14
C GLY A 802 -21.59 -25.90 -2.36
N TYR A 803 -21.37 -27.09 -1.80
CA TYR A 803 -22.40 -27.86 -1.10
C TYR A 803 -22.25 -27.76 0.42
N GLY A 804 -23.39 -27.72 1.11
CA GLY A 804 -23.50 -27.70 2.56
C GLY A 804 -24.36 -28.84 3.11
N PRO A 805 -24.54 -28.91 4.44
CA PRO A 805 -25.50 -29.84 5.04
C PRO A 805 -26.94 -29.52 4.58
N GLU A 806 -27.83 -30.50 4.73
CA GLU A 806 -29.24 -30.34 4.36
C GLU A 806 -29.93 -29.29 5.24
N GLY A 807 -30.52 -28.28 4.60
CA GLY A 807 -31.21 -27.16 5.24
C GLY A 807 -32.71 -27.38 5.43
N VAL A 808 -33.39 -26.38 6.01
CA VAL A 808 -34.79 -26.47 6.46
C VAL A 808 -35.82 -26.80 5.37
N ASN A 809 -35.55 -26.46 4.11
CA ASN A 809 -36.39 -26.79 2.96
C ASN A 809 -35.75 -27.81 2.01
N GLY A 810 -34.78 -28.60 2.48
CA GLY A 810 -34.09 -29.64 1.71
C GLY A 810 -32.97 -29.15 0.79
N SER A 811 -32.56 -27.88 0.91
CA SER A 811 -31.41 -27.33 0.17
C SER A 811 -30.10 -27.94 0.67
N ARG A 812 -29.14 -28.17 -0.22
CA ARG A 812 -27.77 -28.64 0.09
C ARG A 812 -26.72 -27.64 -0.38
N VAL A 813 -27.09 -26.36 -0.41
CA VAL A 813 -26.24 -25.25 -0.85
C VAL A 813 -25.40 -24.75 0.32
N PHE A 814 -24.13 -24.43 0.08
CA PHE A 814 -23.30 -23.78 1.09
C PHE A 814 -23.77 -22.34 1.33
N LEU A 815 -24.24 -22.06 2.56
CA LEU A 815 -24.69 -20.74 2.95
C LEU A 815 -23.53 -19.86 3.45
N PRO A 816 -23.36 -18.64 2.91
CA PRO A 816 -22.31 -17.72 3.32
C PRO A 816 -22.65 -16.99 4.63
N PHE A 817 -21.75 -16.13 5.10
CA PHE A 817 -21.98 -15.17 6.19
C PHE A 817 -22.30 -15.78 7.57
N GLY A 818 -22.04 -17.08 7.75
CA GLY A 818 -22.42 -17.82 8.96
C GLY A 818 -23.93 -18.02 9.09
N LEU A 819 -24.68 -17.96 7.98
CA LEU A 819 -26.12 -18.28 7.97
C LEU A 819 -26.32 -19.77 8.30
N ASP A 820 -27.22 -20.05 9.24
CA ASP A 820 -27.50 -21.40 9.69
C ASP A 820 -28.46 -22.11 8.72
N PRO A 821 -28.04 -23.20 8.04
CA PRO A 821 -28.89 -23.95 7.12
C PRO A 821 -30.10 -24.59 7.80
N GLN A 822 -30.04 -24.87 9.11
CA GLN A 822 -31.17 -25.45 9.86
C GLN A 822 -32.33 -24.46 10.05
N THR A 823 -32.09 -23.16 9.85
CA THR A 823 -33.10 -22.11 10.02
C THR A 823 -33.32 -21.26 8.78
N THR A 824 -32.41 -21.32 7.80
CA THR A 824 -32.41 -20.47 6.61
C THR A 824 -32.80 -21.28 5.36
N PRO A 825 -34.03 -21.15 4.83
CA PRO A 825 -34.39 -21.73 3.54
C PRO A 825 -33.71 -20.99 2.39
N VAL A 826 -33.53 -21.66 1.26
CA VAL A 826 -32.98 -21.10 0.01
C VAL A 826 -33.95 -21.36 -1.13
N MET A 827 -34.06 -20.43 -2.07
CA MET A 827 -34.71 -20.66 -3.36
C MET A 827 -33.82 -20.10 -4.47
N GLY A 828 -33.69 -20.81 -5.58
CA GLY A 828 -32.98 -20.31 -6.76
C GLY A 828 -33.53 -20.85 -8.08
N SER A 829 -33.28 -20.12 -9.17
CA SER A 829 -33.77 -20.42 -10.52
C SER A 829 -32.77 -21.14 -11.42
N TRP A 830 -31.57 -21.47 -10.92
CA TRP A 830 -30.59 -22.18 -11.73
C TRP A 830 -31.06 -23.60 -12.03
N ALA A 831 -31.02 -23.97 -13.31
CA ALA A 831 -31.30 -25.31 -13.79
C ALA A 831 -30.13 -25.81 -14.64
N GLU A 832 -29.86 -27.11 -14.60
CA GLU A 832 -28.78 -27.71 -15.39
C GLU A 832 -29.08 -27.56 -16.89
N PRO A 833 -28.12 -27.14 -17.74
CA PRO A 833 -28.34 -26.96 -19.17
C PRO A 833 -28.90 -28.22 -19.83
N GLY A 834 -30.03 -28.08 -20.54
CA GLY A 834 -30.71 -29.19 -21.21
C GLY A 834 -31.66 -30.02 -20.33
N SER A 835 -31.82 -29.68 -19.05
CA SER A 835 -32.91 -30.20 -18.21
C SER A 835 -34.27 -29.65 -18.65
N ASP A 836 -35.35 -30.37 -18.30
CA ASP A 836 -36.73 -29.89 -18.55
C ASP A 836 -37.03 -28.56 -17.83
N GLU A 837 -36.28 -28.24 -16.78
CA GLU A 837 -36.40 -27.02 -15.97
C GLU A 837 -35.72 -25.80 -16.62
N ALA A 838 -34.72 -26.00 -17.50
CA ALA A 838 -33.96 -24.93 -18.15
C ALA A 838 -34.79 -24.07 -19.14
N GLY A 839 -35.99 -24.52 -19.53
CA GLY A 839 -36.91 -23.79 -20.42
C GLY A 839 -38.00 -22.99 -19.70
N ILE A 840 -37.98 -22.92 -18.36
CA ILE A 840 -39.06 -22.36 -17.56
C ILE A 840 -38.73 -20.92 -17.15
N ALA A 841 -39.64 -19.98 -17.42
CA ALA A 841 -39.58 -18.65 -16.83
C ALA A 841 -39.95 -18.73 -15.35
N ALA A 842 -38.96 -18.60 -14.46
CA ALA A 842 -39.13 -18.82 -13.03
C ALA A 842 -39.77 -17.60 -12.34
N LYS A 843 -40.72 -17.85 -11.43
CA LYS A 843 -41.41 -16.82 -10.63
C LYS A 843 -41.69 -17.33 -9.23
N ALA A 844 -41.42 -16.51 -8.22
CA ALA A 844 -41.77 -16.81 -6.84
C ALA A 844 -42.14 -15.53 -6.08
N THR A 845 -43.15 -15.63 -5.23
CA THR A 845 -43.54 -14.57 -4.30
C THR A 845 -43.58 -15.18 -2.91
N SER A 846 -42.69 -14.73 -2.03
CA SER A 846 -42.63 -15.27 -0.66
C SER A 846 -43.87 -14.88 0.17
N ALA A 847 -44.06 -15.55 1.30
CA ALA A 847 -45.01 -15.15 2.34
C ALA A 847 -44.67 -13.76 2.92
N TRP A 848 -45.61 -13.14 3.62
CA TRP A 848 -45.37 -11.90 4.35
C TRP A 848 -44.54 -12.14 5.60
N TYR A 849 -43.38 -11.51 5.68
CA TYR A 849 -42.49 -11.49 6.84
C TYR A 849 -42.79 -10.29 7.72
N GLN A 850 -42.88 -10.51 9.04
CA GLN A 850 -43.17 -9.47 10.02
C GLN A 850 -41.95 -8.57 10.23
N LEU A 851 -42.10 -7.27 9.98
CA LEU A 851 -41.06 -6.29 10.31
C LEU A 851 -41.07 -6.00 11.83
N PRO A 852 -39.90 -5.79 12.45
CA PRO A 852 -39.82 -5.29 13.81
C PRO A 852 -40.26 -3.81 13.88
N PRO A 853 -40.51 -3.28 15.09
CA PRO A 853 -40.70 -1.84 15.28
C PRO A 853 -39.53 -1.05 14.69
N ARG A 854 -39.81 0.12 14.12
CA ARG A 854 -38.78 0.98 13.52
C ARG A 854 -37.89 1.57 14.60
N THR A 855 -36.58 1.40 14.44
CA THR A 855 -35.58 1.98 15.33
C THR A 855 -34.39 2.52 14.50
N PRO A 856 -33.74 3.64 14.92
CA PRO A 856 -32.63 4.22 14.16
C PRO A 856 -31.37 3.34 14.05
N ASP A 857 -31.17 2.43 15.00
CA ASP A 857 -30.06 1.47 15.07
C ASP A 857 -30.20 0.29 14.09
N ARG A 858 -31.41 0.08 13.51
CA ARG A 858 -31.68 -0.97 12.53
C ARG A 858 -32.28 -0.35 11.26
N PRO A 859 -31.49 0.36 10.43
CA PRO A 859 -32.00 1.15 9.31
C PRO A 859 -32.18 0.38 7.99
N LEU A 860 -31.92 -0.93 7.95
CA LEU A 860 -31.86 -1.72 6.72
C LEU A 860 -32.67 -3.02 6.83
N VAL A 861 -33.25 -3.45 5.71
CA VAL A 861 -33.57 -4.86 5.44
C VAL A 861 -32.51 -5.41 4.49
N ALA A 862 -31.96 -6.58 4.78
CA ALA A 862 -30.96 -7.26 3.97
C ALA A 862 -31.50 -8.61 3.46
N VAL A 863 -31.10 -8.99 2.24
CA VAL A 863 -31.36 -10.30 1.64
C VAL A 863 -30.04 -10.83 1.10
N ALA A 864 -29.61 -12.03 1.52
CA ALA A 864 -28.47 -12.67 0.86
C ALA A 864 -28.94 -13.27 -0.46
N ALA A 865 -28.22 -12.94 -1.54
CA ALA A 865 -28.55 -13.38 -2.89
C ALA A 865 -27.29 -13.73 -3.71
N ALA A 866 -27.45 -14.60 -4.69
CA ALA A 866 -26.42 -15.03 -5.65
C ALA A 866 -26.97 -14.92 -7.09
N GLY A 867 -26.09 -15.00 -8.09
CA GLY A 867 -26.46 -14.90 -9.50
C GLY A 867 -26.61 -13.46 -10.02
N ALA A 868 -27.24 -13.28 -11.18
CA ALA A 868 -27.34 -12.00 -11.90
C ALA A 868 -28.66 -11.28 -11.56
N ILE A 869 -28.57 -10.12 -10.90
CA ILE A 869 -29.73 -9.38 -10.39
C ILE A 869 -29.70 -7.95 -10.92
N TRP A 870 -30.85 -7.45 -11.36
CA TRP A 870 -31.03 -6.09 -11.84
C TRP A 870 -31.00 -5.09 -10.67
N TYR A 871 -30.19 -4.04 -10.79
CA TYR A 871 -30.17 -2.94 -9.82
C TYR A 871 -29.68 -1.62 -10.44
N TYR A 872 -30.01 -0.51 -9.79
CA TYR A 872 -29.56 0.83 -10.15
C TYR A 872 -28.39 1.29 -9.26
N ASN A 873 -27.42 1.95 -9.86
CA ASN A 873 -26.34 2.64 -9.15
C ASN A 873 -26.81 4.01 -8.64
N GLU A 874 -26.02 4.63 -7.76
CA GLU A 874 -26.29 5.96 -7.17
C GLU A 874 -26.54 7.06 -8.22
N ASP A 875 -25.93 6.97 -9.40
CA ASP A 875 -26.04 7.96 -10.48
C ASP A 875 -27.16 7.68 -11.50
N GLY A 876 -27.95 6.62 -11.28
CA GLY A 876 -29.04 6.21 -12.16
C GLY A 876 -28.61 5.31 -13.33
N SER A 877 -27.32 4.99 -13.47
CA SER A 877 -26.90 3.88 -14.33
C SER A 877 -27.40 2.54 -13.76
N PHE A 878 -27.45 1.49 -14.58
CA PHE A 878 -28.01 0.19 -14.19
C PHE A 878 -27.04 -0.94 -14.53
N ASN A 879 -27.18 -2.05 -13.81
CA ASN A 879 -26.52 -3.31 -14.13
C ASN A 879 -27.57 -4.32 -14.59
N TYR A 880 -27.26 -5.06 -15.64
CA TYR A 880 -28.16 -6.07 -16.19
C TYR A 880 -28.22 -7.31 -15.28
N GLY A 881 -29.41 -7.89 -15.17
CA GLY A 881 -29.71 -9.09 -14.40
C GLY A 881 -31.22 -9.30 -14.31
N GLN A 882 -31.65 -10.16 -13.38
CA GLN A 882 -33.06 -10.54 -13.22
C GLN A 882 -33.76 -9.79 -12.09
N SER A 883 -35.10 -9.82 -12.07
CA SER A 883 -35.87 -8.99 -11.15
C SER A 883 -36.00 -9.65 -9.79
N LEU A 884 -35.42 -9.03 -8.76
CA LEU A 884 -35.68 -9.32 -7.36
C LEU A 884 -36.06 -8.02 -6.67
N LYS A 885 -37.30 -7.93 -6.17
CA LYS A 885 -37.81 -6.76 -5.47
C LYS A 885 -38.28 -7.11 -4.07
N LEU A 886 -38.29 -6.11 -3.20
CA LEU A 886 -38.94 -6.19 -1.89
C LEU A 886 -40.23 -5.38 -1.93
N GLN A 887 -41.35 -6.02 -1.63
CA GLN A 887 -42.66 -5.38 -1.52
C GLN A 887 -42.98 -5.10 -0.06
N TRP A 888 -43.26 -3.83 0.25
CA TRP A 888 -43.75 -3.43 1.56
C TRP A 888 -45.25 -3.73 1.71
N GLY A 889 -45.72 -3.88 2.94
CA GLY A 889 -47.14 -4.10 3.20
C GLY A 889 -47.59 -3.71 4.60
N VAL A 890 -48.91 -3.62 4.76
CA VAL A 890 -49.59 -3.44 6.04
C VAL A 890 -50.39 -4.69 6.36
N HIS A 891 -50.02 -5.37 7.43
CA HIS A 891 -50.82 -6.38 8.10
C HIS A 891 -51.79 -5.67 9.06
N ARG A 892 -53.08 -5.76 8.73
CA ARG A 892 -54.16 -5.11 9.48
C ARG A 892 -54.63 -5.98 10.64
N PRO A 893 -55.26 -5.38 11.66
CA PRO A 893 -55.80 -6.13 12.81
C PRO A 893 -56.86 -7.20 12.45
N ASP A 894 -57.48 -7.09 11.27
CA ASP A 894 -58.44 -8.07 10.74
C ASP A 894 -57.78 -9.29 10.08
N GLY A 895 -56.45 -9.36 10.06
CA GLY A 895 -55.66 -10.43 9.44
C GLY A 895 -55.44 -10.27 7.94
N SER A 896 -55.92 -9.18 7.33
CA SER A 896 -55.69 -8.89 5.91
C SER A 896 -54.35 -8.20 5.66
N TYR A 897 -53.77 -8.44 4.47
CA TYR A 897 -52.55 -7.79 4.02
C TYR A 897 -52.87 -6.80 2.90
N GLU A 898 -52.41 -5.57 3.04
CA GLU A 898 -52.40 -4.58 1.97
C GLU A 898 -50.99 -4.44 1.43
N ALA A 899 -50.80 -4.78 0.15
CA ALA A 899 -49.53 -4.56 -0.53
C ALA A 899 -49.35 -3.06 -0.84
N LEU A 900 -48.18 -2.53 -0.52
CA LEU A 900 -47.78 -1.16 -0.82
C LEU A 900 -46.82 -1.17 -2.03
N ASN A 901 -45.88 -0.23 -2.08
CA ASN A 901 -44.89 -0.13 -3.13
C ASN A 901 -43.84 -1.26 -3.08
N GLU A 902 -43.31 -1.57 -4.26
CA GLU A 902 -42.12 -2.41 -4.44
C GLU A 902 -40.90 -1.52 -4.62
N VAL A 903 -39.76 -1.98 -4.10
CA VAL A 903 -38.47 -1.28 -4.24
C VAL A 903 -37.42 -2.19 -4.84
N ASP A 904 -36.56 -1.61 -5.68
CA ASP A 904 -35.39 -2.27 -6.22
C ASP A 904 -34.29 -2.37 -5.15
N PRO A 905 -33.41 -3.40 -5.22
CA PRO A 905 -32.32 -3.56 -4.28
C PRO A 905 -31.22 -2.54 -4.51
N ILE A 906 -30.50 -2.21 -3.44
CA ILE A 906 -29.18 -1.61 -3.52
C ILE A 906 -28.14 -2.72 -3.48
N ASP A 907 -27.31 -2.79 -4.52
CA ASP A 907 -26.15 -3.66 -4.62
C ASP A 907 -24.88 -2.82 -4.90
N ILE A 908 -23.72 -3.35 -4.55
CA ILE A 908 -22.44 -2.63 -4.60
C ILE A 908 -21.50 -3.09 -5.70
N PHE A 909 -21.68 -4.30 -6.21
CA PHE A 909 -20.76 -4.87 -7.18
C PHE A 909 -21.46 -5.91 -8.05
N ALA A 910 -21.31 -5.79 -9.37
CA ALA A 910 -21.85 -6.75 -10.31
C ALA A 910 -21.02 -8.05 -10.27
N GLN A 911 -21.60 -9.13 -9.74
CA GLN A 911 -20.97 -10.44 -9.63
C GLN A 911 -22.03 -11.54 -9.53
N LYS A 912 -21.61 -12.81 -9.67
CA LYS A 912 -22.49 -13.98 -9.45
C LYS A 912 -22.38 -14.56 -8.04
N ALA A 913 -21.31 -14.28 -7.32
CA ALA A 913 -21.09 -14.71 -5.94
C ALA A 913 -22.19 -14.22 -4.99
N TRP A 914 -22.33 -14.93 -3.86
CA TRP A 914 -23.23 -14.51 -2.79
C TRP A 914 -22.87 -13.12 -2.27
N ARG A 915 -23.90 -12.30 -2.05
CA ARG A 915 -23.80 -10.91 -1.57
C ARG A 915 -25.07 -10.50 -0.84
N ASN A 916 -25.02 -9.36 -0.15
CA ASN A 916 -26.18 -8.82 0.56
C ASN A 916 -26.80 -7.67 -0.23
N LEU A 917 -28.03 -7.89 -0.71
CA LEU A 917 -28.88 -6.84 -1.25
C LEU A 917 -29.46 -6.03 -0.09
N ARG A 918 -29.51 -4.71 -0.24
CA ARG A 918 -29.90 -3.79 0.82
C ARG A 918 -31.17 -3.03 0.43
N PHE A 919 -32.12 -2.97 1.35
CA PHE A 919 -33.36 -2.20 1.23
C PHE A 919 -33.46 -1.27 2.43
N PRO A 920 -33.06 0.01 2.28
CA PRO A 920 -33.15 0.97 3.37
C PRO A 920 -34.58 1.19 3.84
N LEU A 921 -34.78 1.17 5.16
CA LEU A 921 -36.11 1.27 5.76
C LEU A 921 -36.73 2.66 5.59
N ASP A 922 -35.96 3.69 5.27
CA ASP A 922 -36.47 5.03 4.93
C ASP A 922 -37.21 5.07 3.58
N THR A 923 -37.04 4.06 2.72
CA THR A 923 -37.82 3.89 1.47
C THR A 923 -39.21 3.30 1.70
N ALA A 924 -39.43 2.69 2.87
CA ALA A 924 -40.69 2.04 3.21
C ALA A 924 -41.68 3.05 3.80
N PRO A 925 -42.97 3.01 3.42
CA PRO A 925 -44.00 3.86 4.03
C PRO A 925 -44.05 3.72 5.56
N PRO A 926 -44.37 4.79 6.32
CA PRO A 926 -44.38 4.76 7.79
C PRO A 926 -45.26 3.65 8.40
N GLU A 927 -46.33 3.28 7.73
CA GLU A 927 -47.30 2.24 8.12
C GLU A 927 -46.84 0.81 7.79
N ALA A 928 -45.76 0.63 7.03
CA ALA A 928 -45.30 -0.69 6.60
C ALA A 928 -44.78 -1.51 7.80
N ASN A 929 -45.47 -2.60 8.10
CA ASN A 929 -45.18 -3.53 9.20
C ASN A 929 -44.90 -4.97 8.71
N VAL A 930 -45.05 -5.25 7.42
CA VAL A 930 -44.64 -6.52 6.79
C VAL A 930 -43.90 -6.26 5.49
N ALA A 931 -43.11 -7.24 5.05
CA ALA A 931 -42.44 -7.22 3.74
C ALA A 931 -42.44 -8.61 3.11
N ARG A 932 -42.36 -8.70 1.79
CA ARG A 932 -42.16 -9.97 1.06
C ARG A 932 -41.27 -9.78 -0.16
N ILE A 933 -40.55 -10.82 -0.54
CA ILE A 933 -39.75 -10.87 -1.77
C ILE A 933 -40.65 -11.22 -2.95
N VAL A 934 -40.46 -10.50 -4.05
CA VAL A 934 -41.07 -10.77 -5.37
C VAL A 934 -39.92 -11.03 -6.35
N ALA A 935 -39.82 -12.27 -6.82
CA ALA A 935 -38.74 -12.76 -7.68
C ALA A 935 -39.31 -13.17 -9.05
N ASP A 936 -38.72 -12.65 -10.13
CA ASP A 936 -39.12 -12.93 -11.50
C ASP A 936 -37.88 -13.05 -12.41
N ASP A 937 -37.70 -14.24 -12.97
CA ASP A 937 -36.65 -14.58 -13.92
C ASP A 937 -37.29 -15.04 -15.25
N PRO A 938 -37.61 -14.09 -16.14
CA PRO A 938 -38.19 -14.40 -17.44
C PRO A 938 -37.13 -14.80 -18.48
N ASN A 939 -35.84 -14.71 -18.17
CA ASN A 939 -34.76 -14.98 -19.13
C ASN A 939 -34.40 -16.47 -19.10
N LEU A 940 -34.21 -17.07 -20.28
CA LEU A 940 -33.91 -18.50 -20.43
C LEU A 940 -32.43 -18.76 -20.76
N SER A 941 -31.58 -17.74 -20.62
CA SER A 941 -30.13 -17.87 -20.82
C SER A 941 -29.50 -18.63 -19.65
N GLU A 942 -28.56 -19.52 -19.95
CA GLU A 942 -27.89 -20.38 -18.96
C GLU A 942 -27.16 -19.60 -17.85
N ASP A 943 -26.80 -18.35 -18.12
CA ASP A 943 -26.07 -17.47 -17.20
C ASP A 943 -26.97 -16.47 -16.45
N GLN A 944 -28.26 -16.44 -16.77
CA GLN A 944 -29.27 -15.59 -16.15
C GLN A 944 -30.09 -16.42 -15.18
N TRP A 945 -29.70 -16.33 -13.92
CA TRP A 945 -30.38 -16.98 -12.81
C TRP A 945 -30.04 -16.21 -11.53
N PHE A 946 -30.82 -16.40 -10.47
CA PHE A 946 -30.44 -15.94 -9.14
C PHE A 946 -30.98 -16.84 -8.03
N GLY A 947 -30.28 -16.80 -6.89
CA GLY A 947 -30.70 -17.44 -5.64
C GLY A 947 -30.91 -16.39 -4.56
N PHE A 948 -31.83 -16.64 -3.63
CA PHE A 948 -32.10 -15.73 -2.52
C PHE A 948 -32.49 -16.46 -1.22
N THR A 949 -32.35 -15.74 -0.12
CA THR A 949 -32.70 -16.14 1.25
C THR A 949 -33.84 -15.27 1.79
N PRO A 950 -34.45 -15.58 2.95
CA PRO A 950 -35.44 -14.71 3.56
C PRO A 950 -34.88 -13.32 3.90
N PRO A 951 -35.74 -12.29 3.94
CA PRO A 951 -35.32 -10.98 4.40
C PRO A 951 -35.00 -10.99 5.90
N ARG A 952 -33.99 -10.22 6.28
CA ARG A 952 -33.61 -9.98 7.67
C ARG A 952 -33.43 -8.51 7.93
N VAL A 953 -33.68 -8.06 9.16
CA VAL A 953 -33.31 -6.72 9.61
C VAL A 953 -32.05 -6.86 10.46
N PRO A 954 -30.85 -6.50 9.96
CA PRO A 954 -29.62 -6.72 10.71
C PRO A 954 -29.63 -6.06 12.09
N VAL A 955 -28.95 -6.68 13.06
CA VAL A 955 -28.57 -6.02 14.31
C VAL A 955 -27.15 -5.51 14.12
N LEU A 956 -27.01 -4.19 14.04
CA LEU A 956 -25.76 -3.55 13.68
C LEU A 956 -25.07 -2.97 14.91
N GLN A 957 -23.76 -3.18 14.99
CA GLN A 957 -22.86 -2.49 15.92
C GLN A 957 -21.67 -1.94 15.15
N THR A 958 -20.93 -0.99 15.71
CA THR A 958 -19.77 -0.44 15.00
C THR A 958 -18.63 -1.47 14.92
N ALA A 959 -17.78 -1.37 13.90
CA ALA A 959 -16.58 -2.20 13.81
C ALA A 959 -15.61 -1.96 14.97
N SER A 960 -15.60 -0.74 15.50
CA SER A 960 -14.84 -0.36 16.70
C SER A 960 -15.28 -1.16 17.94
N GLU A 961 -16.59 -1.25 18.18
CA GLU A 961 -17.16 -2.05 19.28
C GLU A 961 -16.95 -3.55 19.08
N PHE A 962 -17.13 -4.04 17.84
CA PHE A 962 -17.02 -5.47 17.54
C PHE A 962 -15.58 -6.00 17.64
N LEU A 963 -14.61 -5.29 17.06
CA LEU A 963 -13.21 -5.74 17.02
C LEU A 963 -12.42 -5.33 18.27
N GLY A 964 -12.81 -4.22 18.90
CA GLY A 964 -12.05 -3.59 19.96
C GLY A 964 -10.67 -3.09 19.48
N THR A 965 -9.74 -2.95 20.43
CA THR A 965 -8.38 -2.44 20.19
C THR A 965 -7.27 -3.42 20.53
N GLN A 966 -7.60 -4.58 21.10
CA GLN A 966 -6.63 -5.58 21.58
C GLN A 966 -6.53 -6.79 20.66
N THR A 967 -7.65 -7.17 20.05
CA THR A 967 -7.75 -8.30 19.13
C THR A 967 -6.75 -8.15 17.99
N PRO A 968 -5.93 -9.18 17.69
CA PRO A 968 -5.01 -9.14 16.57
C PRO A 968 -5.78 -9.22 15.24
N VAL A 969 -5.58 -8.23 14.38
CA VAL A 969 -6.26 -8.13 13.08
C VAL A 969 -5.23 -8.09 11.96
N LEU A 970 -5.44 -8.85 10.88
CA LEU A 970 -4.75 -8.61 9.62
C LEU A 970 -5.46 -7.47 8.87
N MET A 971 -4.92 -6.26 8.95
CA MET A 971 -5.34 -5.17 8.07
C MET A 971 -4.56 -5.27 6.76
N ASP A 972 -5.25 -5.26 5.63
CA ASP A 972 -4.61 -5.19 4.33
C ASP A 972 -3.94 -3.82 4.10
N ILE A 973 -2.99 -3.78 3.16
CA ILE A 973 -2.13 -2.61 2.87
C ILE A 973 -2.93 -1.31 2.70
N ALA A 974 -4.07 -1.37 2.01
CA ALA A 974 -4.91 -0.22 1.69
C ALA A 974 -5.78 0.27 2.85
N THR A 975 -6.18 -0.62 3.77
CA THR A 975 -7.13 -0.33 4.84
C THR A 975 -6.44 0.06 6.15
N ALA A 976 -5.19 -0.34 6.38
CA ALA A 976 -4.47 -0.12 7.63
C ALA A 976 -4.39 1.34 8.11
N ALA A 977 -4.38 2.33 7.21
CA ALA A 977 -4.35 3.75 7.59
C ALA A 977 -5.72 4.29 8.08
N ASN A 978 -6.79 3.55 7.83
CA ASN A 978 -8.17 3.94 8.12
C ASN A 978 -8.67 3.38 9.45
N PHE A 979 -8.00 2.34 9.95
CA PHE A 979 -8.27 1.64 11.20
C PHE A 979 -7.11 1.84 12.20
N PRO A 980 -6.83 3.09 12.63
CA PRO A 980 -5.64 3.39 13.44
C PRO A 980 -5.69 2.81 14.86
N CYS A 981 -6.87 2.43 15.35
CA CYS A 981 -7.08 1.87 16.68
C CYS A 981 -6.89 0.35 16.75
N GLN A 982 -7.26 -0.37 15.70
CA GLN A 982 -7.15 -1.83 15.66
C GLN A 982 -5.67 -2.22 15.66
N ARG A 983 -5.30 -3.23 16.47
CA ARG A 983 -3.93 -3.70 16.61
C ARG A 983 -3.62 -4.75 15.53
N PRO A 984 -2.58 -4.56 14.70
CA PRO A 984 -2.12 -5.63 13.83
C PRO A 984 -1.60 -6.81 14.66
N PHE A 985 -1.65 -8.04 14.13
CA PHE A 985 -1.01 -9.16 14.82
C PHE A 985 0.50 -8.90 15.00
N ALA A 986 1.06 -9.38 16.10
CA ALA A 986 2.47 -9.19 16.39
C ALA A 986 3.35 -10.25 15.72
N GLU A 987 4.57 -9.87 15.36
CA GLU A 987 5.65 -10.81 15.05
C GLU A 987 6.69 -10.69 16.17
N HIS A 988 7.04 -11.81 16.81
CA HIS A 988 8.05 -11.82 17.87
C HIS A 988 8.96 -13.04 17.71
N LEU A 989 10.28 -12.82 17.74
CA LEU A 989 11.29 -13.88 17.61
C LEU A 989 11.14 -14.76 16.36
N GLY A 990 10.60 -14.20 15.27
CA GLY A 990 10.38 -14.92 14.01
C GLY A 990 9.11 -15.76 13.96
N ILE A 991 8.25 -15.65 14.98
CA ILE A 991 6.97 -16.35 15.11
C ILE A 991 5.85 -15.30 15.13
N ALA A 992 4.78 -15.57 14.38
CA ALA A 992 3.62 -14.68 14.32
C ALA A 992 2.57 -15.02 15.39
N GLU A 993 1.88 -14.01 15.89
CA GLU A 993 0.58 -14.19 16.55
C GLU A 993 -0.47 -14.46 15.46
N LEU A 994 -1.36 -15.44 15.67
CA LEU A 994 -2.44 -15.70 14.70
C LEU A 994 -3.52 -14.60 14.80
N PRO A 995 -3.87 -13.93 13.67
CA PRO A 995 -4.96 -12.97 13.66
C PRO A 995 -6.32 -13.65 13.82
N GLN A 996 -7.28 -12.95 14.42
CA GLN A 996 -8.67 -13.41 14.55
C GLN A 996 -9.59 -12.85 13.46
N TYR A 997 -9.21 -11.71 12.87
CA TYR A 997 -9.99 -11.06 11.83
C TYR A 997 -9.08 -10.52 10.72
N ARG A 998 -9.65 -10.31 9.54
CA ARG A 998 -9.01 -9.61 8.42
C ARG A 998 -9.89 -8.45 7.92
N ILE A 999 -9.29 -7.27 7.75
CA ILE A 999 -9.94 -6.09 7.17
C ILE A 999 -9.39 -5.83 5.77
N MET A 1000 -10.26 -5.90 4.76
CA MET A 1000 -9.90 -5.86 3.35
C MET A 1000 -10.46 -4.62 2.64
N PRO A 1001 -9.80 -4.09 1.59
CA PRO A 1001 -10.32 -2.99 0.78
C PRO A 1001 -11.49 -3.45 -0.12
N ASN A 1002 -11.97 -2.58 -1.01
CA ASN A 1002 -13.00 -2.96 -1.99
C ASN A 1002 -12.56 -4.13 -2.90
N PHE A 1003 -13.53 -4.81 -3.52
CA PHE A 1003 -13.31 -6.06 -4.24
C PHE A 1003 -12.22 -5.95 -5.33
N LYS A 1004 -12.27 -4.88 -6.16
CA LYS A 1004 -11.26 -4.64 -7.20
C LYS A 1004 -9.85 -4.55 -6.61
N GLN A 1005 -9.67 -3.81 -5.51
CA GLN A 1005 -8.38 -3.62 -4.86
C GLN A 1005 -7.89 -4.90 -4.15
N ILE A 1006 -8.79 -5.72 -3.59
CA ILE A 1006 -8.42 -7.01 -2.97
C ILE A 1006 -7.75 -7.90 -4.01
N VAL A 1007 -8.44 -8.11 -5.14
CA VAL A 1007 -8.06 -9.10 -6.15
C VAL A 1007 -6.74 -8.74 -6.82
N VAL A 1008 -6.55 -7.45 -7.17
CA VAL A 1008 -5.40 -7.02 -7.97
C VAL A 1008 -4.19 -6.57 -7.17
N SER A 1009 -4.34 -6.40 -5.86
CA SER A 1009 -3.28 -5.88 -4.99
C SER A 1009 -3.10 -6.72 -3.74
N SER A 1010 -4.09 -6.77 -2.84
CA SER A 1010 -3.92 -7.46 -1.55
C SER A 1010 -3.56 -8.94 -1.73
N ASN A 1011 -4.33 -9.67 -2.53
CA ASN A 1011 -4.15 -11.13 -2.68
C ASN A 1011 -2.85 -11.48 -3.41
N GLN A 1012 -2.40 -10.60 -4.31
CA GLN A 1012 -1.16 -10.75 -5.06
C GLN A 1012 0.06 -10.39 -4.22
N TRP A 1013 0.02 -9.24 -3.55
CA TRP A 1013 1.17 -8.74 -2.80
C TRP A 1013 1.47 -9.57 -1.54
N GLN A 1014 0.43 -10.03 -0.86
CA GLN A 1014 0.52 -10.75 0.42
C GLN A 1014 0.56 -12.28 0.25
N ALA A 1015 0.71 -12.76 -1.00
CA ALA A 1015 0.66 -14.18 -1.33
C ALA A 1015 1.72 -15.01 -0.57
N ALA A 1016 1.36 -16.26 -0.24
CA ALA A 1016 2.25 -17.20 0.43
C ALA A 1016 3.54 -17.48 -0.35
N GLN A 1017 3.42 -17.62 -1.68
CA GLN A 1017 4.54 -17.87 -2.60
C GLN A 1017 5.61 -16.75 -2.57
N ASP A 1018 5.24 -15.56 -2.14
CA ASP A 1018 6.09 -14.38 -2.03
C ASP A 1018 6.50 -14.04 -0.60
N GLY A 1019 6.12 -14.90 0.35
CA GLY A 1019 6.43 -14.77 1.77
C GLY A 1019 5.64 -13.67 2.47
N GLY A 1020 4.41 -13.40 2.04
CA GLY A 1020 3.46 -12.58 2.80
C GLY A 1020 2.75 -13.37 3.91
N PRO A 1021 1.90 -12.70 4.73
CA PRO A 1021 1.20 -13.32 5.86
C PRO A 1021 0.36 -14.56 5.51
N PHE A 1022 -0.08 -14.70 4.25
CA PHE A 1022 -0.82 -15.88 3.80
C PHE A 1022 -0.03 -17.17 3.92
N LEU A 1023 1.31 -17.09 4.02
CA LEU A 1023 2.19 -18.24 4.21
C LEU A 1023 1.70 -19.15 5.35
N PHE A 1024 1.45 -18.60 6.53
CA PHE A 1024 0.96 -19.37 7.68
C PHE A 1024 -0.55 -19.27 7.87
N ILE A 1025 -1.18 -18.16 7.45
CA ILE A 1025 -2.63 -17.97 7.60
C ILE A 1025 -3.42 -19.03 6.82
N GLN A 1026 -3.11 -19.28 5.54
CA GLN A 1026 -3.88 -20.24 4.74
C GLN A 1026 -3.66 -21.69 5.18
N ALA A 1027 -2.55 -21.96 5.88
CA ALA A 1027 -2.24 -23.29 6.41
C ALA A 1027 -2.96 -23.54 7.74
N LEU A 1028 -3.09 -22.53 8.61
CA LEU A 1028 -3.60 -22.68 9.97
C LEU A 1028 -5.04 -22.19 10.18
N LEU A 1029 -5.56 -21.34 9.29
CA LEU A 1029 -6.83 -20.63 9.47
C LEU A 1029 -7.76 -20.84 8.27
N ARG A 1030 -9.04 -21.09 8.55
CA ARG A 1030 -10.15 -20.99 7.61
C ARG A 1030 -10.78 -19.60 7.72
N THR A 1031 -11.39 -19.13 6.64
CA THR A 1031 -12.02 -17.80 6.58
C THR A 1031 -13.54 -17.89 6.54
N GLU A 1032 -14.20 -16.92 7.16
CA GLU A 1032 -15.64 -16.73 7.13
C GLU A 1032 -15.94 -15.24 6.92
N SER A 1033 -16.77 -14.89 5.93
CA SER A 1033 -17.15 -13.49 5.67
C SER A 1033 -18.13 -12.96 6.71
N ILE A 1034 -17.96 -11.71 7.14
CA ILE A 1034 -18.91 -11.01 8.01
C ILE A 1034 -19.59 -9.88 7.22
N PRO A 1035 -20.93 -9.83 7.17
CA PRO A 1035 -21.64 -8.71 6.54
C PRO A 1035 -21.30 -7.38 7.23
N SER A 1036 -20.94 -6.39 6.42
CA SER A 1036 -20.60 -5.05 6.89
C SER A 1036 -21.10 -3.97 5.93
N TYR A 1037 -21.38 -2.80 6.49
CA TYR A 1037 -22.06 -1.70 5.82
C TYR A 1037 -21.42 -0.38 6.22
N LEU A 1038 -21.35 0.60 5.32
CA LEU A 1038 -20.89 1.94 5.66
C LEU A 1038 -22.09 2.79 6.12
N SER A 1039 -22.03 3.32 7.33
CA SER A 1039 -23.12 4.09 7.92
C SER A 1039 -23.52 5.28 7.03
N GLY A 1040 -24.79 5.30 6.62
CA GLY A 1040 -25.36 6.36 5.78
C GLY A 1040 -24.97 6.32 4.30
N ASP A 1041 -24.18 5.34 3.83
CA ASP A 1041 -23.76 5.20 2.43
C ASP A 1041 -23.87 3.75 1.95
N TRP A 1042 -25.12 3.33 1.73
CA TRP A 1042 -25.48 1.95 1.40
C TRP A 1042 -25.04 1.48 0.00
N TYR A 1043 -24.64 2.41 -0.86
CA TYR A 1043 -24.14 2.18 -2.22
C TYR A 1043 -22.62 1.94 -2.27
N ARG A 1044 -21.93 2.03 -1.13
CA ARG A 1044 -20.47 1.97 -1.11
C ARG A 1044 -19.94 0.56 -0.85
N ASP A 1045 -19.17 0.04 -1.80
CA ASP A 1045 -18.18 -1.00 -1.50
C ASP A 1045 -17.00 -0.38 -0.75
N TRP A 1046 -17.10 -0.36 0.57
CA TRP A 1046 -16.01 0.09 1.42
C TRP A 1046 -14.91 -0.96 1.52
N GLY A 1047 -15.25 -2.24 1.34
CA GLY A 1047 -14.40 -3.39 1.61
C GLY A 1047 -15.16 -4.47 2.36
N SER A 1048 -14.41 -5.36 3.00
CA SER A 1048 -14.99 -6.53 3.68
C SER A 1048 -14.24 -6.88 4.96
N LEU A 1049 -14.93 -7.61 5.83
CA LEU A 1049 -14.41 -8.13 7.09
C LEU A 1049 -14.53 -9.65 7.07
N GLU A 1050 -13.45 -10.34 7.43
CA GLU A 1050 -13.44 -11.80 7.58
C GLU A 1050 -13.09 -12.19 9.01
N ARG A 1051 -13.73 -13.24 9.52
CA ARG A 1051 -13.36 -13.98 10.74
C ARG A 1051 -12.40 -15.10 10.35
N TYR A 1052 -11.40 -15.33 11.18
CA TYR A 1052 -10.53 -16.49 11.09
C TYR A 1052 -10.94 -17.57 12.10
N LEU A 1053 -11.04 -18.80 11.62
CA LEU A 1053 -11.31 -19.99 12.42
C LEU A 1053 -10.07 -20.90 12.36
N ARG A 1054 -9.51 -21.31 13.50
CA ARG A 1054 -8.35 -22.21 13.50
C ARG A 1054 -8.75 -23.57 12.91
N VAL A 1055 -7.89 -24.13 12.05
CA VAL A 1055 -8.05 -25.49 11.49
C VAL A 1055 -7.98 -26.52 12.62
N VAL A 1056 -7.01 -26.38 13.52
CA VAL A 1056 -6.88 -27.16 14.76
C VAL A 1056 -7.20 -26.25 15.94
N PRO A 1057 -8.16 -26.60 16.81
CA PRO A 1057 -8.54 -25.78 17.96
C PRO A 1057 -7.37 -25.53 18.92
N PRO A 1058 -7.32 -24.35 19.58
CA PRO A 1058 -6.23 -24.01 20.50
C PRO A 1058 -6.16 -24.94 21.73
N GLU A 1059 -7.26 -25.61 22.09
CA GLU A 1059 -7.29 -26.61 23.16
C GLU A 1059 -6.48 -27.87 22.81
N GLN A 1060 -6.38 -28.21 21.52
CA GLN A 1060 -5.63 -29.35 21.02
C GLN A 1060 -4.20 -28.95 20.63
N ALA A 1061 -4.04 -27.78 20.00
CA ALA A 1061 -2.76 -27.24 19.55
C ALA A 1061 -2.50 -25.83 20.13
N PRO A 1062 -2.12 -25.72 21.42
CA PRO A 1062 -1.75 -24.45 22.03
C PRO A 1062 -0.51 -23.82 21.37
N ASP A 1063 -0.29 -22.54 21.62
CA ASP A 1063 0.89 -21.84 21.09
C ASP A 1063 2.18 -22.40 21.74
N ALA A 1064 3.23 -22.63 20.94
CA ALA A 1064 4.46 -23.26 21.41
C ALA A 1064 5.24 -22.38 22.41
N VAL A 1065 5.82 -23.02 23.42
CA VAL A 1065 6.81 -22.39 24.31
C VAL A 1065 8.14 -22.25 23.57
N ILE A 1066 8.71 -21.05 23.58
CA ILE A 1066 9.91 -20.70 22.81
C ILE A 1066 11.11 -20.60 23.74
N GLU A 1067 12.20 -21.30 23.39
CA GLU A 1067 13.48 -21.22 24.08
C GLU A 1067 14.28 -20.04 23.52
N GLU A 1068 14.41 -18.98 24.32
CA GLU A 1068 15.17 -17.79 23.95
C GLU A 1068 16.65 -17.89 24.32
N GLY A 1069 17.50 -17.39 23.44
CA GLY A 1069 18.94 -17.29 23.69
C GLY A 1069 19.58 -16.10 22.98
N SER A 1070 20.91 -16.01 23.06
CA SER A 1070 21.66 -15.02 22.29
C SER A 1070 23.02 -15.55 21.87
N LYS A 1071 23.50 -15.08 20.73
CA LYS A 1071 24.84 -15.39 20.22
C LYS A 1071 25.51 -14.15 19.64
N ARG A 1072 26.84 -14.09 19.74
CA ARG A 1072 27.63 -13.03 19.10
C ARG A 1072 28.06 -13.47 17.71
N VAL A 1073 27.72 -12.68 16.70
CA VAL A 1073 28.08 -12.93 15.29
C VAL A 1073 28.80 -11.73 14.69
N PHE A 1074 29.75 -11.99 13.78
CA PHE A 1074 30.42 -10.94 13.02
C PHE A 1074 29.56 -10.46 11.84
N GLY A 1075 29.78 -9.22 11.38
CA GLY A 1075 28.93 -8.59 10.38
C GLY A 1075 28.97 -9.20 8.97
N TRP A 1076 29.88 -10.15 8.72
CA TRP A 1076 29.98 -10.92 7.48
C TRP A 1076 29.42 -12.34 7.58
N SER A 1077 28.95 -12.77 8.75
CA SER A 1077 28.38 -14.11 8.95
C SER A 1077 26.96 -14.18 8.37
N ARG A 1078 26.75 -15.02 7.34
CA ARG A 1078 25.43 -15.19 6.69
C ARG A 1078 24.70 -16.47 7.11
N GLY A 1079 25.42 -17.54 7.43
CA GLY A 1079 24.82 -18.79 7.92
C GLY A 1079 23.85 -19.47 6.94
N GLY A 1080 24.08 -19.35 5.63
CA GLY A 1080 23.26 -19.91 4.55
C GLY A 1080 22.08 -19.04 4.10
N PRO A 1081 21.48 -19.30 2.91
CA PRO A 1081 20.39 -18.49 2.37
C PRO A 1081 19.02 -18.77 3.02
N ILE A 1082 18.16 -17.76 3.08
CA ILE A 1082 16.73 -17.94 3.35
C ILE A 1082 16.09 -18.66 2.16
N ARG A 1083 15.15 -19.56 2.44
CA ARG A 1083 14.31 -20.20 1.42
C ARG A 1083 13.24 -19.21 0.91
N ALA A 1084 13.67 -18.26 0.08
CA ALA A 1084 12.81 -17.29 -0.59
C ALA A 1084 12.52 -17.74 -2.03
N LEU A 1085 11.88 -18.91 -2.15
CA LEU A 1085 11.46 -19.53 -3.40
C LEU A 1085 10.08 -20.16 -3.18
N PRO A 1086 9.18 -20.09 -4.17
CA PRO A 1086 7.83 -20.62 -4.06
C PRO A 1086 7.78 -22.11 -3.73
#